data_AF-A0A3D4LJJ3-F1
#
_entry.id   AF-A0A3D4LJJ3-F1
#
_cell.length_a   1.000
_cell.length_b   1.000
_cell.length_c   1.000
_cell.angle_alpha   90.00
_cell.angle_beta   90.00
_cell.angle_gamma   90.00
#
_symmetry.space_group_name_H-M   'P 1'
#
loop_
_entity.id
_entity.type
_entity.pdbx_description
1 polymer ?
#
loop_
_entity_poly.entity_id
_entity_poly.type
_entity_poly.pdbx_seq_one_letter_code
_entity_poly.pdbx_strand_id
1 'polypeptide(L)'
;MNWTKEQKRIIELKNSNILVSAAAGSGKTAVMVERIITLIKNGEDIDRLLVVTFTKAAAAGMKKKLQSSLVKAVQSREGNVKHLRKQLSLLNRSMITTIDSFCMDVVKKNFHLADVDPNFRVGDNSELNILLQDSVDEALEEEYKKINDNENFRKLVEGFTGNRGDEELSEIIKSTYRFILSFPNPFAWLSDSVEKLLITGEELKNSKWFDEIISYIMLLLDGAKDYINTAVEICNEPYGPVLYLDTLKKDMDLVDNLLHLLKTDMKEFMTALKEFKAPRAASFKEKDNPDVDIEKQNEVAGSKNNNSLRAKYKSIISSIKEELPYDLDFDKYASEINEMHGSIAALRELIIKTDKIYKEKKNESSIVDFNDLEHFALNILRSKNEMGEEESLETAEYYRKKYNYIFIDEYQDSNSLQEAIIEQIKRDNNLFMVGDVKQSIYRFRLADPSIFNNKYTTYVKDSRELTDDTVNRTIDLNKNFRSRDEILNAVNFVFKNIMSKELGEVVYDEKAALNTGTVFSVNTPVELHIINRNASQDENSTDDYGDINENNEEVKTEIELEIESMETAELEALFAAKRIKELLKEEICIPGKTECRKIEYKDIVILLRSVVNWAGIFEERLNKEDIPFYYDGGKGFYDTLEVKIVINLLKLIDNIRQDIPLLSVMRCPIGNFTTEELLEIRLKYPKEKYFIGALSKYILY
;
A
#
# COMPACT_ATOMS: atom_id res chain seq x y z
N MET A 1 -0.42 -17.58 31.49
CA MET A 1 0.35 -16.44 30.94
C MET A 1 0.24 -15.28 31.92
N ASN A 2 1.31 -14.51 32.11
CA ASN A 2 1.26 -13.27 32.88
C ASN A 2 0.80 -12.14 31.97
N TRP A 3 -0.52 -11.94 31.88
CA TRP A 3 -1.11 -10.82 31.17
C TRP A 3 -0.77 -9.49 31.82
N THR A 4 -0.49 -8.44 31.04
CA THR A 4 -0.39 -7.07 31.56
C THR A 4 -1.72 -6.60 32.10
N LYS A 5 -1.72 -5.49 32.83
CA LYS A 5 -2.95 -4.92 33.39
C LYS A 5 -3.94 -4.54 32.27
N GLU A 6 -3.44 -3.94 31.21
CA GLU A 6 -4.18 -3.51 30.03
C GLU A 6 -4.74 -4.73 29.28
N GLN A 7 -3.92 -5.77 29.08
CA GLN A 7 -4.37 -7.02 28.46
C GLN A 7 -5.48 -7.71 29.29
N LYS A 8 -5.35 -7.77 30.63
CA LYS A 8 -6.40 -8.31 31.50
C LYS A 8 -7.69 -7.50 31.40
N ARG A 9 -7.58 -6.17 31.43
CA ARG A 9 -8.73 -5.26 31.27
C ARG A 9 -9.46 -5.51 29.95
N ILE A 10 -8.72 -5.66 28.85
CA ILE A 10 -9.27 -6.03 27.54
C ILE A 10 -9.96 -7.40 27.59
N ILE A 11 -9.41 -8.39 28.29
CA ILE A 11 -10.02 -9.74 28.36
C ILE A 11 -11.32 -9.73 29.18
N GLU A 12 -11.39 -8.91 30.24
CA GLU A 12 -12.48 -8.93 31.22
C GLU A 12 -13.67 -8.01 30.86
N LEU A 13 -13.42 -6.90 30.15
CA LEU A 13 -14.46 -5.93 29.77
C LEU A 13 -15.61 -6.58 29.00
N LYS A 14 -16.86 -6.23 29.30
CA LYS A 14 -18.05 -6.73 28.60
C LYS A 14 -18.95 -5.56 28.24
N ASN A 15 -19.86 -5.78 27.28
CA ASN A 15 -20.92 -4.81 26.96
C ASN A 15 -20.37 -3.40 26.64
N SER A 16 -19.28 -3.34 25.87
CA SER A 16 -18.64 -2.11 25.41
C SER A 16 -18.02 -2.32 24.04
N ASN A 17 -17.99 -1.29 23.20
CA ASN A 17 -17.15 -1.25 22.02
C ASN A 17 -15.71 -0.93 22.42
N ILE A 18 -14.77 -1.77 22.02
CA ILE A 18 -13.37 -1.65 22.41
C ILE A 18 -12.52 -1.52 21.16
N LEU A 19 -11.80 -0.41 21.04
CA LEU A 19 -10.71 -0.24 20.09
C LEU A 19 -9.38 -0.45 20.80
N VAL A 20 -8.65 -1.48 20.42
CA VAL A 20 -7.32 -1.79 20.95
C VAL A 20 -6.27 -1.31 19.96
N SER A 21 -5.51 -0.28 20.35
CA SER A 21 -4.33 0.17 19.63
C SER A 21 -3.14 -0.65 20.09
N ALA A 22 -2.68 -1.57 19.24
CA ALA A 22 -1.77 -2.63 19.64
C ALA A 22 -0.48 -2.60 18.82
N ALA A 23 0.59 -2.07 19.41
CA ALA A 23 1.89 -2.01 18.76
C ALA A 23 2.40 -3.40 18.35
N ALA A 24 3.33 -3.45 17.38
CA ALA A 24 3.88 -4.71 16.90
C ALA A 24 4.40 -5.57 18.06
N GLY A 25 4.04 -6.86 18.08
CA GLY A 25 4.48 -7.80 19.12
C GLY A 25 3.79 -7.65 20.48
N SER A 26 2.76 -6.81 20.62
CA SER A 26 2.02 -6.59 21.87
C SER A 26 1.10 -7.74 22.33
N GLY A 27 0.97 -8.77 21.49
CA GLY A 27 0.09 -9.90 21.77
C GLY A 27 -1.36 -9.70 21.34
N LYS A 28 -1.65 -8.78 20.40
CA LYS A 28 -3.01 -8.52 19.85
C LYS A 28 -3.85 -9.78 19.64
N THR A 29 -3.35 -10.73 18.86
CA THR A 29 -4.06 -12.00 18.58
C THR A 29 -4.19 -12.88 19.83
N ALA A 30 -3.23 -12.86 20.74
CA ALA A 30 -3.30 -13.66 21.98
C ALA A 30 -4.39 -13.11 22.91
N VAL A 31 -4.47 -11.79 23.06
CA VAL A 31 -5.50 -11.09 23.84
C VAL A 31 -6.89 -11.35 23.25
N MET A 32 -7.03 -11.23 21.93
CA MET A 32 -8.28 -11.50 21.22
C MET A 32 -8.74 -12.96 21.41
N VAL A 33 -7.84 -13.93 21.28
CA VAL A 33 -8.12 -15.35 21.53
C VAL A 33 -8.55 -15.58 22.99
N GLU A 34 -7.80 -15.04 23.96
CA GLU A 34 -8.15 -15.23 25.38
C GLU A 34 -9.47 -14.56 25.75
N ARG A 35 -9.78 -13.40 25.16
CA ARG A 35 -11.08 -12.72 25.30
C ARG A 35 -12.22 -13.61 24.80
N ILE A 36 -12.10 -14.17 23.60
CA ILE A 36 -13.09 -15.10 23.04
C ILE A 36 -13.26 -16.33 23.95
N ILE A 37 -12.16 -16.93 24.41
CA ILE A 37 -12.20 -18.08 25.33
C ILE A 37 -12.87 -17.72 26.65
N THR A 38 -12.61 -16.52 27.18
CA THR A 38 -13.22 -16.02 28.42
C THR A 38 -14.72 -15.82 28.28
N LEU A 39 -15.19 -15.29 27.14
CA LEU A 39 -16.62 -15.21 26.83
C LEU A 39 -17.27 -16.59 26.76
N ILE A 40 -16.61 -17.54 26.08
CA ILE A 40 -17.08 -18.92 25.97
C ILE A 40 -17.15 -19.61 27.35
N LYS A 41 -16.13 -19.44 28.19
CA LYS A 41 -16.10 -19.95 29.58
C LYS A 41 -17.27 -19.40 30.42
N ASN A 42 -17.69 -18.17 30.13
CA ASN A 42 -18.82 -17.50 30.77
C ASN A 42 -20.19 -17.86 30.17
N GLY A 43 -20.25 -18.78 29.20
CA GLY A 43 -21.50 -19.32 28.68
C GLY A 43 -21.85 -18.92 27.24
N GLU A 44 -21.06 -18.06 26.60
CA GLU A 44 -21.28 -17.73 25.18
C GLU A 44 -21.00 -18.95 24.28
N ASP A 45 -21.82 -19.10 23.24
CA ASP A 45 -21.58 -20.10 22.18
C ASP A 45 -20.70 -19.47 21.07
N ILE A 46 -19.74 -20.23 20.55
CA ILE A 46 -18.78 -19.72 19.54
C ILE A 46 -19.43 -19.38 18.19
N ASP A 47 -20.57 -19.97 17.87
CA ASP A 47 -21.35 -19.66 16.66
C ASP A 47 -22.19 -18.37 16.79
N ARG A 48 -22.22 -17.77 17.99
CA ARG A 48 -22.76 -16.43 18.26
C ARG A 48 -21.70 -15.33 18.21
N LEU A 49 -20.47 -15.65 17.81
CA LEU A 49 -19.38 -14.69 17.63
C LEU A 49 -19.07 -14.57 16.14
N LEU A 50 -18.99 -13.33 15.65
CA LEU A 50 -18.42 -13.04 14.33
C LEU A 50 -16.97 -12.61 14.52
N VAL A 51 -16.05 -13.27 13.84
CA VAL A 51 -14.63 -12.93 13.89
C VAL A 51 -14.10 -12.73 12.48
N VAL A 52 -13.75 -11.49 12.17
CA VAL A 52 -13.28 -11.03 10.87
C VAL A 52 -11.78 -10.78 10.93
N THR A 53 -11.07 -11.26 9.91
CA THR A 53 -9.61 -11.09 9.75
C THR A 53 -9.30 -10.68 8.31
N PHE A 54 -8.16 -10.04 8.09
CA PHE A 54 -7.77 -9.56 6.77
C PHE A 54 -7.47 -10.68 5.74
N THR A 55 -6.97 -11.85 6.18
CA THR A 55 -6.62 -12.94 5.27
C THR A 55 -7.20 -14.29 5.69
N LYS A 56 -7.44 -15.17 4.71
CA LYS A 56 -7.87 -16.56 4.97
C LYS A 56 -6.85 -17.33 5.84
N ALA A 57 -5.56 -17.03 5.69
CA ALA A 57 -4.50 -17.61 6.51
C ALA A 57 -4.58 -17.14 7.98
N ALA A 58 -4.86 -15.85 8.21
CA ALA A 58 -5.08 -15.30 9.54
C ALA A 58 -6.30 -15.93 10.22
N ALA A 59 -7.43 -16.05 9.50
CA ALA A 59 -8.63 -16.75 9.98
C ALA A 59 -8.33 -18.20 10.39
N ALA A 60 -7.63 -18.96 9.52
CA ALA A 60 -7.24 -20.35 9.80
C ALA A 60 -6.30 -20.46 11.01
N GLY A 61 -5.31 -19.56 11.10
CA GLY A 61 -4.41 -19.45 12.24
C GLY A 61 -5.14 -19.15 13.55
N MET A 62 -6.11 -18.24 13.51
CA MET A 62 -6.95 -17.88 14.65
C MET A 62 -7.82 -19.06 15.10
N LYS A 63 -8.46 -19.77 14.17
CA LYS A 63 -9.24 -20.99 14.43
C LYS A 63 -8.39 -22.07 15.11
N LYS A 64 -7.15 -22.29 14.64
CA LYS A 64 -6.20 -23.25 15.25
C LYS A 64 -5.79 -22.85 16.68
N LYS A 65 -5.57 -21.55 16.93
CA LYS A 65 -5.25 -21.02 18.27
C LYS A 65 -6.43 -21.17 19.24
N LEU A 66 -7.66 -20.88 18.77
CA LEU A 66 -8.89 -21.07 19.55
C LEU A 66 -9.12 -22.54 19.87
N GLN A 67 -8.96 -23.44 18.88
CA GLN A 67 -9.05 -24.88 19.08
C GLN A 67 -8.09 -25.35 20.18
N SER A 68 -6.82 -24.94 20.08
CA SER A 68 -5.79 -25.31 21.04
C SER A 68 -6.12 -24.81 22.45
N SER A 69 -6.66 -23.60 22.56
CA SER A 69 -7.02 -22.99 23.84
C SER A 69 -8.28 -23.62 24.45
N LEU A 70 -9.28 -23.96 23.64
CA LEU A 70 -10.47 -24.70 24.07
C LEU A 70 -10.11 -26.12 24.56
N VAL A 71 -9.24 -26.85 23.84
CA VAL A 71 -8.77 -28.18 24.28
C VAL A 71 -8.09 -28.09 25.64
N LYS A 72 -7.22 -27.08 25.83
CA LYS A 72 -6.58 -26.84 27.13
C LYS A 72 -7.60 -26.56 28.23
N ALA A 73 -8.57 -25.67 27.99
CA ALA A 73 -9.62 -25.35 28.96
C ALA A 73 -10.48 -26.57 29.34
N VAL A 74 -10.75 -27.47 28.37
CA VAL A 74 -11.44 -28.75 28.62
C VAL A 74 -10.60 -29.66 29.52
N GLN A 75 -9.29 -29.76 29.25
CA GLN A 75 -8.36 -30.60 30.02
C GLN A 75 -8.18 -30.07 31.45
N SER A 76 -8.01 -28.76 31.62
CA SER A 76 -7.84 -28.12 32.93
C SER A 76 -9.14 -27.92 33.70
N ARG A 77 -10.30 -28.25 33.11
CA ARG A 77 -11.65 -28.07 33.69
C ARG A 77 -11.94 -26.63 34.10
N GLU A 78 -11.42 -25.67 33.34
CA GLU A 78 -11.66 -24.23 33.53
C GLU A 78 -13.02 -23.82 32.97
N GLY A 79 -14.09 -24.12 33.72
CA GLY A 79 -15.48 -23.78 33.37
C GLY A 79 -16.34 -25.03 33.13
N ASN A 80 -17.49 -24.84 32.48
CA ASN A 80 -18.41 -25.95 32.22
C ASN A 80 -17.88 -26.86 31.09
N VAL A 81 -17.31 -28.01 31.46
CA VAL A 81 -16.71 -28.98 30.52
C VAL A 81 -17.69 -29.44 29.43
N LYS A 82 -18.99 -29.61 29.75
CA LYS A 82 -20.00 -30.01 28.77
C LYS A 82 -20.20 -28.92 27.71
N HIS A 83 -20.25 -27.65 28.15
CA HIS A 83 -20.31 -26.49 27.26
C HIS A 83 -19.07 -26.38 26.38
N LEU A 84 -17.86 -26.47 26.98
CA LEU A 84 -16.61 -26.36 26.24
C LEU A 84 -16.44 -27.45 25.17
N ARG A 85 -16.88 -28.69 25.45
CA ARG A 85 -16.92 -29.78 24.45
C ARG A 85 -17.89 -29.48 23.30
N LYS A 86 -19.05 -28.90 23.59
CA LYS A 86 -20.00 -28.43 22.56
C LYS A 86 -19.32 -27.37 21.67
N GLN A 87 -18.58 -26.44 22.26
CA GLN A 87 -17.89 -25.39 21.50
C GLN A 87 -16.80 -25.93 20.56
N LEU A 88 -16.08 -26.98 20.95
CA LEU A 88 -15.12 -27.64 20.06
C LEU A 88 -15.78 -28.21 18.80
N SER A 89 -17.01 -28.72 18.91
CA SER A 89 -17.80 -29.19 17.76
C SER A 89 -18.28 -28.02 16.89
N LEU A 90 -18.75 -26.93 17.53
CA LEU A 90 -19.25 -25.74 16.86
C LEU A 90 -18.15 -24.90 16.18
N LEU A 91 -16.89 -24.99 16.61
CA LEU A 91 -15.76 -24.27 16.03
C LEU A 91 -15.63 -24.47 14.52
N ASN A 92 -16.01 -25.64 14.01
CA ASN A 92 -15.97 -25.87 12.56
C ASN A 92 -17.02 -25.07 11.80
N ARG A 93 -18.14 -24.73 12.44
CA ARG A 93 -19.27 -23.96 11.90
C ARG A 93 -19.27 -22.49 12.32
N SER A 94 -18.36 -22.06 13.20
CA SER A 94 -18.26 -20.68 13.67
C SER A 94 -17.79 -19.73 12.57
N MET A 95 -18.24 -18.49 12.62
CA MET A 95 -17.94 -17.46 11.61
C MET A 95 -16.60 -16.77 11.90
N ILE A 96 -15.51 -17.52 11.77
CA ILE A 96 -14.12 -17.03 11.91
C ILE A 96 -13.51 -17.02 10.51
N THR A 97 -13.48 -15.86 9.86
CA THR A 97 -13.29 -15.77 8.41
C THR A 97 -12.77 -14.40 7.94
N THR A 98 -12.72 -14.16 6.63
CA THR A 98 -12.51 -12.80 6.05
C THR A 98 -13.83 -12.07 5.87
N ILE A 99 -13.78 -10.75 5.72
CA ILE A 99 -14.99 -9.94 5.49
C ILE A 99 -15.69 -10.36 4.19
N ASP A 100 -14.97 -10.57 3.09
CA ASP A 100 -15.54 -11.06 1.83
C ASP A 100 -16.21 -12.42 1.99
N SER A 101 -15.61 -13.31 2.80
CA SER A 101 -16.19 -14.62 3.07
C SER A 101 -17.44 -14.53 3.95
N PHE A 102 -17.56 -13.49 4.79
CA PHE A 102 -18.79 -13.16 5.50
C PHE A 102 -19.85 -12.61 4.55
N CYS A 103 -19.50 -11.65 3.70
CA CYS A 103 -20.40 -11.09 2.69
C CYS A 103 -20.93 -12.17 1.74
N MET A 104 -20.05 -13.10 1.32
CA MET A 104 -20.41 -14.30 0.56
C MET A 104 -21.49 -15.15 1.27
N ASP A 105 -21.35 -15.40 2.57
CA ASP A 105 -22.35 -16.16 3.35
C ASP A 105 -23.68 -15.40 3.47
N VAL A 106 -23.63 -14.07 3.61
CA VAL A 106 -24.82 -13.21 3.61
C VAL A 106 -25.54 -13.29 2.28
N VAL A 107 -24.84 -13.12 1.16
CA VAL A 107 -25.40 -13.18 -0.19
C VAL A 107 -25.97 -14.58 -0.47
N LYS A 108 -25.23 -15.65 -0.19
CA LYS A 108 -25.71 -17.03 -0.43
C LYS A 108 -26.96 -17.40 0.37
N LYS A 109 -27.14 -16.86 1.57
CA LYS A 109 -28.36 -17.11 2.37
C LYS A 109 -29.55 -16.27 1.93
N ASN A 110 -29.29 -15.16 1.25
CA ASN A 110 -30.29 -14.16 0.90
C ASN A 110 -30.24 -13.83 -0.60
N PHE A 111 -29.87 -14.79 -1.46
CA PHE A 111 -29.67 -14.55 -2.90
C PHE A 111 -30.92 -14.00 -3.60
N HIS A 112 -32.10 -14.38 -3.09
CA HIS A 112 -33.40 -13.87 -3.55
C HIS A 112 -33.60 -12.36 -3.34
N LEU A 113 -32.79 -11.72 -2.50
CA LEU A 113 -32.83 -10.27 -2.27
C LEU A 113 -31.79 -9.49 -3.08
N ALA A 114 -30.80 -10.18 -3.67
CA ALA A 114 -29.66 -9.55 -4.35
C ALA A 114 -29.68 -9.64 -5.87
N ASP A 115 -30.71 -10.27 -6.47
CA ASP A 115 -30.79 -10.53 -7.92
C ASP A 115 -29.54 -11.24 -8.47
N VAL A 116 -29.03 -12.21 -7.70
CA VAL A 116 -27.85 -13.01 -8.06
C VAL A 116 -28.26 -14.47 -8.25
N ASP A 117 -27.73 -15.11 -9.29
CA ASP A 117 -27.92 -16.55 -9.51
C ASP A 117 -27.38 -17.35 -8.31
N PRO A 118 -28.15 -18.22 -7.65
CA PRO A 118 -27.70 -18.98 -6.47
C PRO A 118 -26.45 -19.86 -6.69
N ASN A 119 -26.12 -20.20 -7.94
CA ASN A 119 -24.94 -20.96 -8.33
C ASN A 119 -23.77 -20.08 -8.79
N PHE A 120 -23.81 -18.77 -8.49
CA PHE A 120 -22.72 -17.86 -8.84
C PHE A 120 -21.36 -18.35 -8.34
N ARG A 121 -20.31 -18.02 -9.11
CA ARG A 121 -18.91 -18.25 -8.71
C ARG A 121 -18.16 -16.94 -8.61
N VAL A 122 -17.12 -16.94 -7.78
CA VAL A 122 -16.17 -15.81 -7.75
C VAL A 122 -15.26 -15.91 -8.97
N GLY A 123 -15.18 -14.85 -9.76
CA GLY A 123 -14.28 -14.75 -10.91
C GLY A 123 -12.81 -14.68 -10.47
N ASP A 124 -11.91 -15.17 -11.30
CA ASP A 124 -10.48 -14.92 -11.09
C ASP A 124 -10.09 -13.51 -11.57
N ASN A 125 -8.98 -12.97 -11.07
CA ASN A 125 -8.57 -11.61 -11.40
C ASN A 125 -8.28 -11.41 -12.90
N SER A 126 -7.82 -12.43 -13.62
CA SER A 126 -7.51 -12.32 -15.04
C SER A 126 -8.78 -12.24 -15.87
N GLU A 127 -9.73 -13.13 -15.60
CA GLU A 127 -11.06 -13.15 -16.19
C GLU A 127 -11.82 -11.85 -15.92
N LEU A 128 -11.85 -11.39 -14.66
CA LEU A 128 -12.53 -10.14 -14.29
C LEU A 128 -11.90 -8.92 -14.99
N ASN A 129 -10.57 -8.90 -15.14
CA ASN A 129 -9.89 -7.80 -15.84
C ASN A 129 -10.18 -7.79 -17.34
N ILE A 130 -10.29 -8.97 -17.97
CA ILE A 130 -10.68 -9.08 -19.39
C ILE A 130 -12.11 -8.60 -19.57
N LEU A 131 -13.05 -9.09 -18.73
CA LEU A 131 -14.44 -8.67 -18.79
C LEU A 131 -14.60 -7.16 -18.58
N LEU A 132 -13.86 -6.58 -17.62
CA LEU A 132 -13.87 -5.14 -17.40
C LEU A 132 -13.31 -4.37 -18.59
N GLN A 133 -12.21 -4.83 -19.20
CA GLN A 133 -11.65 -4.23 -20.41
C GLN A 133 -12.68 -4.24 -21.54
N ASP A 134 -13.27 -5.40 -21.82
CA ASP A 134 -14.27 -5.55 -22.87
C ASP A 134 -15.49 -4.65 -22.62
N SER A 135 -15.88 -4.42 -21.35
CA SER A 135 -16.95 -3.49 -20.99
C SER A 135 -16.58 -2.03 -21.22
N VAL A 136 -15.33 -1.65 -20.94
CA VAL A 136 -14.82 -0.30 -21.20
C VAL A 136 -14.78 -0.04 -22.71
N ASP A 137 -14.24 -0.99 -23.48
CA ASP A 137 -14.12 -0.89 -24.93
C ASP A 137 -15.50 -0.74 -25.58
N GLU A 138 -16.49 -1.53 -25.14
CA GLU A 138 -17.87 -1.43 -25.62
C GLU A 138 -18.53 -0.10 -25.24
N ALA A 139 -18.35 0.38 -24.01
CA ALA A 139 -18.88 1.65 -23.56
C ALA A 139 -18.31 2.82 -24.38
N LEU A 140 -16.99 2.81 -24.62
CA LEU A 140 -16.27 3.77 -25.44
C LEU A 140 -16.74 3.72 -26.90
N GLU A 141 -16.82 2.53 -27.51
CA GLU A 141 -17.23 2.39 -28.91
C GLU A 141 -18.63 3.00 -29.15
N GLU A 142 -19.56 2.79 -28.21
CA GLU A 142 -20.88 3.39 -28.29
C GLU A 142 -20.89 4.91 -28.14
N GLU A 143 -20.03 5.49 -27.31
CA GLU A 143 -19.91 6.95 -27.18
C GLU A 143 -19.17 7.58 -28.37
N TYR A 144 -18.16 6.88 -28.93
CA TYR A 144 -17.49 7.29 -30.16
C TYR A 144 -18.45 7.39 -31.35
N LYS A 145 -19.46 6.51 -31.44
CA LYS A 145 -20.53 6.61 -32.46
C LYS A 145 -21.32 7.92 -32.37
N LYS A 146 -21.36 8.57 -31.20
CA LYS A 146 -22.09 9.81 -30.93
C LYS A 146 -21.17 11.02 -30.71
N ILE A 147 -19.87 10.90 -31.00
CA ILE A 147 -18.89 11.94 -30.68
C ILE A 147 -19.18 13.30 -31.32
N ASN A 148 -19.83 13.32 -32.50
CA ASN A 148 -20.21 14.56 -33.18
C ASN A 148 -21.36 15.29 -32.48
N ASP A 149 -22.19 14.56 -31.72
CA ASP A 149 -23.36 15.09 -31.02
C ASP A 149 -23.11 15.33 -29.51
N ASN A 150 -21.99 14.81 -28.98
CA ASN A 150 -21.62 14.91 -27.57
C ASN A 150 -20.32 15.72 -27.38
N GLU A 151 -20.46 17.04 -27.29
CA GLU A 151 -19.32 17.96 -27.12
C GLU A 151 -18.50 17.67 -25.85
N ASN A 152 -19.17 17.29 -24.76
CA ASN A 152 -18.51 16.99 -23.49
C ASN A 152 -17.65 15.74 -23.58
N PHE A 153 -18.13 14.68 -24.25
CA PHE A 153 -17.33 13.49 -24.50
C PHE A 153 -16.15 13.78 -25.43
N ARG A 154 -16.35 14.63 -26.46
CA ARG A 154 -15.22 15.04 -27.32
C ARG A 154 -14.13 15.75 -26.51
N LYS A 155 -14.50 16.69 -25.63
CA LYS A 155 -13.55 17.38 -24.74
C LYS A 155 -12.84 16.41 -23.79
N LEU A 156 -13.53 15.38 -23.29
CA LEU A 156 -12.93 14.33 -22.48
C LEU A 156 -11.85 13.57 -23.27
N VAL A 157 -12.18 13.11 -24.48
CA VAL A 157 -11.22 12.39 -25.32
C VAL A 157 -10.02 13.29 -25.66
N GLU A 158 -10.25 14.52 -26.13
CA GLU A 158 -9.18 15.46 -26.47
C GLU A 158 -8.30 15.83 -25.27
N GLY A 159 -8.84 15.82 -24.05
CA GLY A 159 -8.09 16.17 -22.83
C GLY A 159 -7.34 15.02 -22.17
N PHE A 160 -7.77 13.77 -22.37
CA PHE A 160 -7.29 12.60 -21.60
C PHE A 160 -6.80 11.43 -22.47
N THR A 161 -6.58 11.65 -23.77
CA THR A 161 -5.99 10.64 -24.66
C THR A 161 -4.74 11.15 -25.36
N GLY A 162 -3.74 10.28 -25.49
CA GLY A 162 -2.54 10.56 -26.26
C GLY A 162 -2.76 10.52 -27.77
N ASN A 163 -1.74 10.94 -28.54
CA ASN A 163 -1.83 11.06 -30.00
C ASN A 163 -2.09 9.76 -30.78
N ARG A 164 -2.03 8.59 -30.14
CA ARG A 164 -2.01 7.27 -30.82
C ARG A 164 -3.08 6.29 -30.34
N GLY A 165 -3.91 6.64 -29.36
CA GLY A 165 -4.94 5.75 -28.82
C GLY A 165 -5.60 6.27 -27.55
N ASP A 166 -6.58 5.51 -27.06
CA ASP A 166 -7.42 5.81 -25.89
C ASP A 166 -7.08 4.94 -24.66
N GLU A 167 -5.93 4.26 -24.67
CA GLU A 167 -5.48 3.39 -23.58
C GLU A 167 -5.40 4.13 -22.23
N GLU A 168 -4.93 5.39 -22.22
CA GLU A 168 -4.87 6.23 -21.02
C GLU A 168 -6.25 6.49 -20.43
N LEU A 169 -7.23 6.82 -21.28
CA LEU A 169 -8.62 7.02 -20.86
C LEU A 169 -9.23 5.71 -20.33
N SER A 170 -8.95 4.58 -20.99
CA SER A 170 -9.35 3.25 -20.52
C SER A 170 -8.81 2.96 -19.12
N GLU A 171 -7.52 3.24 -18.87
CA GLU A 171 -6.93 3.09 -17.54
C GLU A 171 -7.55 4.02 -16.49
N ILE A 172 -7.82 5.29 -16.84
CA ILE A 172 -8.52 6.25 -15.95
C ILE A 172 -9.91 5.74 -15.57
N ILE A 173 -10.67 5.20 -16.52
CA ILE A 173 -11.99 4.61 -16.27
C ILE A 173 -11.86 3.44 -15.29
N LYS A 174 -10.94 2.50 -15.55
CA LYS A 174 -10.72 1.32 -14.72
C LYS A 174 -10.23 1.67 -13.32
N SER A 175 -9.27 2.59 -13.19
CA SER A 175 -8.72 3.00 -11.89
C SER A 175 -9.77 3.73 -11.06
N THR A 176 -10.53 4.64 -11.69
CA THR A 176 -11.61 5.38 -11.03
C THR A 176 -12.73 4.44 -10.62
N TYR A 177 -13.14 3.52 -11.50
CA TYR A 177 -14.16 2.52 -11.21
C TYR A 177 -13.75 1.65 -10.01
N ARG A 178 -12.51 1.12 -9.99
CA ARG A 178 -12.00 0.34 -8.84
C ARG A 178 -11.98 1.16 -7.55
N PHE A 179 -11.59 2.44 -7.63
CA PHE A 179 -11.54 3.35 -6.49
C PHE A 179 -12.92 3.59 -5.87
N ILE A 180 -13.92 3.96 -6.70
CA ILE A 180 -15.26 4.30 -6.20
C ILE A 180 -15.97 3.10 -5.57
N LEU A 181 -15.64 1.88 -5.96
CA LEU A 181 -16.23 0.66 -5.40
C LEU A 181 -15.88 0.44 -3.92
N SER A 182 -14.87 1.14 -3.36
CA SER A 182 -14.55 1.10 -1.93
C SER A 182 -15.51 1.91 -1.03
N PHE A 183 -16.40 2.69 -1.63
CA PHE A 183 -17.39 3.51 -0.92
C PHE A 183 -18.76 2.82 -0.88
N PRO A 184 -19.57 3.03 0.18
CA PRO A 184 -20.91 2.43 0.30
C PRO A 184 -21.89 2.78 -0.83
N ASN A 185 -21.78 3.98 -1.41
CA ASN A 185 -22.60 4.42 -2.55
C ASN A 185 -21.67 4.97 -3.66
N PRO A 186 -21.06 4.11 -4.49
CA PRO A 186 -19.98 4.48 -5.42
C PRO A 186 -20.35 5.63 -6.36
N PHE A 187 -21.50 5.51 -7.04
CA PHE A 187 -21.94 6.49 -8.03
C PHE A 187 -22.49 7.77 -7.41
N ALA A 188 -23.04 7.72 -6.20
CA ALA A 188 -23.43 8.94 -5.49
C ALA A 188 -22.18 9.75 -5.12
N TRP A 189 -21.16 9.08 -4.57
CA TRP A 189 -19.88 9.72 -4.28
C TRP A 189 -19.23 10.30 -5.54
N LEU A 190 -19.26 9.56 -6.66
CA LEU A 190 -18.72 10.04 -7.93
C LEU A 190 -19.48 11.28 -8.41
N SER A 191 -20.82 11.23 -8.44
CA SER A 191 -21.66 12.37 -8.80
C SER A 191 -21.35 13.58 -7.91
N ASP A 192 -21.39 13.43 -6.59
CA ASP A 192 -21.09 14.52 -5.65
C ASP A 192 -19.68 15.10 -5.85
N SER A 193 -18.72 14.27 -6.26
CA SER A 193 -17.35 14.71 -6.53
C SER A 193 -17.23 15.49 -7.84
N VAL A 194 -18.01 15.14 -8.86
CA VAL A 194 -18.11 15.91 -10.10
C VAL A 194 -18.81 17.25 -9.85
N GLU A 195 -19.93 17.25 -9.13
CA GLU A 195 -20.68 18.49 -8.87
C GLU A 195 -19.87 19.49 -8.02
N LYS A 196 -18.95 19.03 -7.17
CA LYS A 196 -18.00 19.89 -6.42
C LYS A 196 -17.05 20.69 -7.31
N LEU A 197 -16.90 20.33 -8.59
CA LEU A 197 -16.13 21.13 -9.55
C LEU A 197 -16.84 22.44 -9.88
N LEU A 198 -18.17 22.50 -9.73
CA LEU A 198 -18.95 23.74 -9.88
C LEU A 198 -18.75 24.60 -8.64
N ILE A 199 -17.69 25.39 -8.66
CA ILE A 199 -17.24 26.20 -7.53
C ILE A 199 -17.17 27.67 -7.91
N THR A 200 -17.46 28.54 -6.95
CA THR A 200 -17.22 29.99 -7.08
C THR A 200 -15.83 30.37 -6.57
N GLY A 201 -15.31 31.54 -6.95
CA GLY A 201 -14.00 32.00 -6.45
C GLY A 201 -13.95 32.12 -4.91
N GLU A 202 -15.06 32.52 -4.28
CA GLU A 202 -15.17 32.60 -2.82
C GLU A 202 -15.17 31.20 -2.16
N GLU A 203 -15.87 30.23 -2.74
CA GLU A 203 -15.87 28.86 -2.25
C GLU A 203 -14.50 28.19 -2.45
N LEU A 204 -13.84 28.42 -3.58
CA LEU A 204 -12.49 27.89 -3.86
C LEU A 204 -11.49 28.40 -2.84
N LYS A 205 -11.54 29.70 -2.53
CA LYS A 205 -10.68 30.33 -1.52
C LYS A 205 -10.89 29.74 -0.12
N ASN A 206 -12.12 29.35 0.22
CA ASN A 206 -12.46 28.75 1.52
C ASN A 206 -12.50 27.22 1.48
N SER A 207 -12.04 26.61 0.38
CA SER A 207 -12.09 25.16 0.19
C SER A 207 -10.95 24.47 0.91
N LYS A 208 -11.16 23.20 1.27
CA LYS A 208 -10.09 22.35 1.79
C LYS A 208 -8.92 22.20 0.82
N TRP A 209 -9.15 22.31 -0.49
CA TRP A 209 -8.07 22.24 -1.48
C TRP A 209 -7.09 23.39 -1.28
N PHE A 210 -7.59 24.60 -1.06
CA PHE A 210 -6.75 25.75 -0.80
C PHE A 210 -6.04 25.64 0.55
N ASP A 211 -6.73 25.18 1.60
CA ASP A 211 -6.10 24.94 2.92
C ASP A 211 -4.93 23.94 2.85
N GLU A 212 -5.05 22.87 2.07
CA GLU A 212 -3.98 21.89 1.85
C GLU A 212 -2.81 22.49 1.05
N ILE A 213 -3.09 23.31 0.03
CA ILE A 213 -2.04 24.03 -0.71
C ILE A 213 -1.25 24.95 0.22
N ILE A 214 -1.94 25.72 1.07
CA ILE A 214 -1.29 26.59 2.07
C ILE A 214 -0.45 25.77 3.05
N SER A 215 -0.98 24.65 3.52
CA SER A 215 -0.26 23.74 4.43
C SER A 215 0.99 23.15 3.78
N TYR A 216 0.91 22.80 2.49
CA TYR A 216 2.06 22.33 1.71
C TYR A 216 3.13 23.41 1.54
N ILE A 217 2.74 24.64 1.20
CA ILE A 217 3.70 25.77 1.08
C ILE A 217 4.35 26.08 2.43
N MET A 218 3.57 26.03 3.54
CA MET A 218 4.12 26.18 4.88
C MET A 218 5.20 25.14 5.16
N LEU A 219 4.93 23.86 4.85
CA LEU A 219 5.90 22.77 5.01
C LEU A 219 7.18 23.01 4.20
N LEU A 220 7.05 23.46 2.95
CA LEU A 220 8.20 23.79 2.10
C LEU A 220 9.02 24.95 2.68
N LEU A 221 8.37 26.03 3.13
CA LEU A 221 9.04 27.18 3.72
C LEU A 221 9.72 26.84 5.06
N ASP A 222 9.11 25.99 5.88
CA ASP A 222 9.75 25.46 7.10
C ASP A 222 10.98 24.61 6.73
N GLY A 223 10.91 23.78 5.70
CA GLY A 223 12.08 23.06 5.18
C GLY A 223 13.19 23.98 4.65
N ALA A 224 12.82 25.08 3.97
CA ALA A 224 13.78 26.11 3.55
C ALA A 224 14.46 26.78 4.75
N LYS A 225 13.70 27.04 5.81
CA LYS A 225 14.20 27.56 7.09
C LYS A 225 15.19 26.62 7.74
N ASP A 226 14.90 25.31 7.75
CA ASP A 226 15.77 24.29 8.34
C ASP A 226 17.10 24.17 7.60
N TYR A 227 17.12 24.29 6.27
CA TYR A 227 18.38 24.36 5.51
C TYR A 227 19.22 25.59 5.89
N ILE A 228 18.59 26.75 6.11
CA ILE A 228 19.30 27.96 6.53
C ILE A 228 19.81 27.80 7.98
N ASN A 229 19.00 27.24 8.88
CA ASN A 229 19.42 26.96 10.26
C ASN A 229 20.64 26.01 10.30
N THR A 230 20.58 24.92 9.55
CA THR A 230 21.71 23.97 9.43
C THR A 230 22.95 24.67 8.89
N ALA A 231 22.78 25.55 7.88
CA ALA A 231 23.88 26.33 7.35
C ALA A 231 24.48 27.29 8.40
N VAL A 232 23.65 27.88 9.25
CA VAL A 232 24.10 28.74 10.36
C VAL A 232 24.83 27.92 11.43
N GLU A 233 24.37 26.71 11.73
CA GLU A 233 25.04 25.79 12.66
C GLU A 233 26.45 25.45 12.17
N ILE A 234 26.59 25.01 10.91
CA ILE A 234 27.88 24.70 10.29
C ILE A 234 28.82 25.92 10.30
N CYS A 235 28.29 27.12 10.05
CA CYS A 235 29.09 28.35 10.13
C CYS A 235 29.65 28.63 11.54
N ASN A 236 28.96 28.19 12.59
CA ASN A 236 29.36 28.39 13.99
C ASN A 236 30.25 27.27 14.54
N GLU A 237 30.43 26.17 13.80
CA GLU A 237 31.36 25.11 14.17
C GLU A 237 32.83 25.54 14.07
N PRO A 238 33.76 24.84 14.74
CA PRO A 238 35.19 25.01 14.50
C PRO A 238 35.52 24.92 13.00
N TYR A 239 36.31 25.88 12.51
CA TYR A 239 36.71 26.02 11.11
C TYR A 239 35.54 26.26 10.12
N GLY A 240 34.37 26.69 10.60
CA GLY A 240 33.22 27.03 9.76
C GLY A 240 33.34 28.36 9.00
N PRO A 241 32.62 28.54 7.88
CA PRO A 241 32.71 29.74 7.04
C PRO A 241 31.88 30.93 7.60
N VAL A 242 32.37 31.54 8.69
CA VAL A 242 31.71 32.63 9.45
C VAL A 242 31.25 33.81 8.57
N LEU A 243 31.94 34.07 7.45
CA LEU A 243 31.63 35.16 6.53
C LEU A 243 30.21 35.11 5.93
N TYR A 244 29.56 33.94 5.93
CA TYR A 244 28.19 33.78 5.42
C TYR A 244 27.11 34.11 6.44
N LEU A 245 27.41 34.20 7.74
CA LEU A 245 26.41 34.36 8.80
C LEU A 245 25.50 35.58 8.57
N ASP A 246 26.05 36.72 8.15
CA ASP A 246 25.24 37.92 7.88
C ASP A 246 24.33 37.76 6.65
N THR A 247 24.74 36.95 5.69
CA THR A 247 23.92 36.62 4.51
C THR A 247 22.81 35.64 4.91
N LEU A 248 23.14 34.62 5.70
CA LEU A 248 22.20 33.60 6.16
C LEU A 248 21.13 34.19 7.09
N LYS A 249 21.49 35.16 7.95
CA LYS A 249 20.51 35.91 8.76
C LYS A 249 19.50 36.67 7.88
N LYS A 250 19.98 37.33 6.83
CA LYS A 250 19.09 38.01 5.87
C LYS A 250 18.24 37.02 5.08
N ASP A 251 18.80 35.87 4.69
CA ASP A 251 18.06 34.80 4.04
C ASP A 251 16.94 34.29 4.99
N MET A 252 17.25 34.10 6.27
CA MET A 252 16.30 33.71 7.32
C MET A 252 15.16 34.73 7.49
N ASP A 253 15.49 36.02 7.63
CA ASP A 253 14.51 37.10 7.78
C ASP A 253 13.53 37.14 6.60
N LEU A 254 14.01 36.87 5.37
CA LEU A 254 13.16 36.80 4.18
C LEU A 254 12.19 35.62 4.23
N VAL A 255 12.65 34.43 4.64
CA VAL A 255 11.80 33.24 4.77
C VAL A 255 10.80 33.40 5.91
N ASP A 256 11.21 33.95 7.05
CA ASP A 256 10.31 34.24 8.18
C ASP A 256 9.22 35.26 7.79
N ASN A 257 9.57 36.27 7.00
CA ASN A 257 8.59 37.20 6.46
C ASN A 257 7.60 36.50 5.52
N LEU A 258 8.06 35.61 4.64
CA LEU A 258 7.17 34.81 3.77
C LEU A 258 6.22 33.92 4.61
N LEU A 259 6.73 33.23 5.63
CA LEU A 259 5.92 32.43 6.54
C LEU A 259 4.87 33.26 7.30
N HIS A 260 5.21 34.49 7.70
CA HIS A 260 4.28 35.40 8.34
C HIS A 260 3.18 35.85 7.38
N LEU A 261 3.57 36.34 6.19
CA LEU A 261 2.63 36.83 5.18
C LEU A 261 1.68 35.75 4.68
N LEU A 262 2.15 34.50 4.54
CA LEU A 262 1.32 33.36 4.16
C LEU A 262 0.12 33.14 5.11
N LYS A 263 0.27 33.51 6.39
CA LYS A 263 -0.78 33.38 7.41
C LYS A 263 -1.66 34.62 7.55
N THR A 264 -1.14 35.79 7.20
CA THR A 264 -1.81 37.08 7.47
C THR A 264 -2.43 37.69 6.22
N ASP A 265 -1.68 37.74 5.11
CA ASP A 265 -2.13 38.33 3.85
C ASP A 265 -1.47 37.65 2.63
N MET A 266 -2.27 36.82 1.95
CA MET A 266 -1.87 36.11 0.74
C MET A 266 -1.45 37.03 -0.42
N LYS A 267 -2.03 38.24 -0.53
CA LYS A 267 -1.68 39.16 -1.62
C LYS A 267 -0.29 39.75 -1.40
N GLU A 268 0.00 40.12 -0.16
CA GLU A 268 1.34 40.58 0.22
C GLU A 268 2.37 39.44 0.11
N PHE A 269 2.00 38.21 0.51
CA PHE A 269 2.82 37.01 0.31
C PHE A 269 3.23 36.84 -1.16
N MET A 270 2.28 36.88 -2.09
CA MET A 270 2.59 36.73 -3.52
C MET A 270 3.46 37.85 -4.06
N THR A 271 3.25 39.08 -3.58
CA THR A 271 4.09 40.22 -3.96
C THR A 271 5.52 40.00 -3.48
N ALA A 272 5.70 39.59 -2.23
CA ALA A 272 7.00 39.29 -1.64
C ALA A 272 7.70 38.11 -2.35
N LEU A 273 6.96 37.05 -2.70
CA LEU A 273 7.48 35.89 -3.43
C LEU A 273 7.93 36.28 -4.84
N LYS A 274 7.18 37.15 -5.53
CA LYS A 274 7.53 37.64 -6.86
C LYS A 274 8.81 38.46 -6.85
N GLU A 275 8.94 39.34 -5.88
CA GLU A 275 10.08 40.23 -5.70
C GLU A 275 11.28 39.55 -5.02
N PHE A 276 11.09 38.30 -4.57
CA PHE A 276 12.12 37.54 -3.86
C PHE A 276 13.42 37.51 -4.66
N LYS A 277 14.46 38.05 -4.03
CA LYS A 277 15.84 38.02 -4.52
C LYS A 277 16.75 37.69 -3.36
N ALA A 278 17.31 36.49 -3.40
CA ALA A 278 18.27 36.08 -2.39
C ALA A 278 19.49 37.04 -2.39
N PRO A 279 19.90 37.55 -1.22
CA PRO A 279 21.13 38.31 -1.05
C PRO A 279 22.34 37.67 -1.76
N ARG A 280 23.27 38.48 -2.30
CA ARG A 280 24.52 37.93 -2.82
C ARG A 280 25.37 37.45 -1.65
N ALA A 281 25.80 36.19 -1.71
CA ALA A 281 26.74 35.66 -0.73
C ALA A 281 28.12 36.32 -0.92
N ALA A 282 28.84 36.51 0.17
CA ALA A 282 30.20 37.03 0.12
C ALA A 282 31.13 36.07 -0.66
N SER A 283 32.04 36.63 -1.47
CA SER A 283 32.97 35.83 -2.26
C SER A 283 33.99 35.14 -1.35
N PHE A 284 34.07 33.82 -1.41
CA PHE A 284 35.09 33.07 -0.70
C PHE A 284 36.42 33.10 -1.46
N LYS A 285 37.51 33.37 -0.73
CA LYS A 285 38.89 33.24 -1.20
C LYS A 285 39.69 32.54 -0.13
N GLU A 286 40.26 31.40 -0.46
CA GLU A 286 41.08 30.58 0.46
C GLU A 286 42.23 31.38 1.08
N LYS A 287 42.86 32.26 0.30
CA LYS A 287 43.96 33.13 0.77
C LYS A 287 43.55 34.08 1.90
N ASP A 288 42.29 34.50 1.92
CA ASP A 288 41.76 35.45 2.91
C ASP A 288 41.12 34.71 4.11
N ASN A 289 40.95 33.38 4.01
CA ASN A 289 40.28 32.54 5.02
C ASN A 289 41.00 31.17 5.14
N PRO A 290 42.29 31.14 5.55
CA PRO A 290 43.09 29.91 5.55
C PRO A 290 42.64 28.87 6.57
N ASP A 291 41.90 29.30 7.61
CA ASP A 291 41.41 28.44 8.69
C ASP A 291 40.01 27.86 8.40
N VAL A 292 39.42 28.11 7.23
CA VAL A 292 38.08 27.60 6.90
C VAL A 292 38.18 26.25 6.20
N ASP A 293 37.39 25.30 6.69
CA ASP A 293 37.22 23.99 6.05
C ASP A 293 36.47 24.13 4.72
N ILE A 294 37.09 23.67 3.63
CA ILE A 294 36.57 23.77 2.26
C ILE A 294 35.31 22.89 2.09
N GLU A 295 35.22 21.75 2.78
CA GLU A 295 34.03 20.89 2.70
C GLU A 295 32.82 21.60 3.31
N LYS A 296 32.99 22.18 4.50
CA LYS A 296 31.94 22.98 5.16
C LYS A 296 31.54 24.21 4.36
N GLN A 297 32.52 24.88 3.72
CA GLN A 297 32.26 26.00 2.81
C GLN A 297 31.38 25.57 1.62
N ASN A 298 31.70 24.42 1.02
CA ASN A 298 30.94 23.87 -0.11
C ASN A 298 29.54 23.42 0.31
N GLU A 299 29.40 22.83 1.49
CA GLU A 299 28.11 22.41 2.05
C GLU A 299 27.19 23.61 2.30
N VAL A 300 27.71 24.71 2.84
CA VAL A 300 26.93 25.92 3.13
C VAL A 300 26.56 26.70 1.87
N ALA A 301 27.54 27.04 1.03
CA ALA A 301 27.37 28.04 -0.04
C ALA A 301 27.88 27.63 -1.42
N GLY A 302 28.48 26.43 -1.55
CA GLY A 302 28.91 25.76 -2.78
C GLY A 302 29.24 26.66 -3.98
N SER A 303 30.52 26.90 -4.25
CA SER A 303 30.92 27.69 -5.44
C SER A 303 30.67 26.96 -6.76
N LYS A 304 30.46 25.64 -6.75
CA LYS A 304 30.46 24.79 -7.96
C LYS A 304 29.39 23.70 -8.02
N ASN A 305 28.62 23.42 -6.96
CA ASN A 305 27.64 22.33 -6.95
C ASN A 305 26.26 22.78 -6.49
N ASN A 306 25.22 22.35 -7.21
CA ASN A 306 23.79 22.67 -6.97
C ASN A 306 23.23 22.09 -5.64
N ASN A 307 24.04 21.39 -4.85
CA ASN A 307 23.61 20.65 -3.66
C ASN A 307 23.91 21.33 -2.31
N SER A 308 24.40 22.57 -2.31
CA SER A 308 24.62 23.32 -1.05
C SER A 308 23.31 23.62 -0.33
N LEU A 309 23.34 23.78 1.00
CA LEU A 309 22.18 24.15 1.81
C LEU A 309 21.53 25.46 1.32
N ARG A 310 22.36 26.43 0.93
CA ARG A 310 21.91 27.68 0.32
C ARG A 310 21.29 27.51 -1.06
N ALA A 311 21.72 26.53 -1.85
CA ALA A 311 21.07 26.20 -3.13
C ALA A 311 19.73 25.49 -2.91
N LYS A 312 19.66 24.55 -1.95
CA LYS A 312 18.44 23.81 -1.60
C LYS A 312 17.29 24.72 -1.18
N TYR A 313 17.51 25.68 -0.27
CA TYR A 313 16.42 26.60 0.11
C TYR A 313 15.97 27.46 -1.09
N LYS A 314 16.90 27.90 -1.95
CA LYS A 314 16.55 28.71 -3.13
C LYS A 314 15.73 27.91 -4.13
N SER A 315 16.09 26.64 -4.31
CA SER A 315 15.32 25.72 -5.15
C SER A 315 13.89 25.61 -4.64
N ILE A 316 13.69 25.45 -3.32
CA ILE A 316 12.34 25.43 -2.73
C ILE A 316 11.56 26.71 -3.07
N ILE A 317 12.16 27.89 -2.86
CA ILE A 317 11.49 29.16 -3.17
C ILE A 317 11.18 29.28 -4.67
N SER A 318 12.07 28.80 -5.55
CA SER A 318 11.83 28.76 -7.00
C SER A 318 10.66 27.84 -7.35
N SER A 319 10.63 26.62 -6.77
CA SER A 319 9.53 25.67 -6.98
C SER A 319 8.19 26.25 -6.55
N ILE A 320 8.11 26.88 -5.37
CA ILE A 320 6.88 27.56 -4.91
C ILE A 320 6.45 28.65 -5.91
N LYS A 321 7.41 29.42 -6.44
CA LYS A 321 7.15 30.49 -7.41
C LYS A 321 6.68 29.97 -8.77
N GLU A 322 7.13 28.79 -9.17
CA GLU A 322 6.75 28.14 -10.43
C GLU A 322 5.39 27.43 -10.33
N GLU A 323 5.09 26.83 -9.18
CA GLU A 323 3.85 26.08 -8.95
C GLU A 323 2.64 26.97 -8.65
N LEU A 324 2.84 28.13 -8.00
CA LEU A 324 1.73 29.02 -7.64
C LEU A 324 1.37 29.98 -8.77
N PRO A 325 0.07 30.08 -9.11
CA PRO A 325 -0.35 30.97 -10.17
C PRO A 325 -0.36 32.43 -9.68
N TYR A 326 0.18 33.34 -10.50
CA TYR A 326 0.66 34.66 -10.06
C TYR A 326 -0.42 35.69 -9.72
N ASP A 327 -1.61 35.58 -10.29
CA ASP A 327 -2.70 36.55 -10.19
C ASP A 327 -3.59 36.35 -8.96
N LEU A 328 -3.59 35.15 -8.34
CA LEU A 328 -4.55 34.75 -7.29
C LEU A 328 -6.00 35.11 -7.64
N ASP A 329 -6.31 35.05 -8.93
CA ASP A 329 -7.65 35.35 -9.44
C ASP A 329 -8.51 34.10 -9.25
N PHE A 330 -9.06 33.98 -8.04
CA PHE A 330 -9.91 32.83 -7.68
C PHE A 330 -11.14 32.71 -8.57
N ASP A 331 -11.67 33.81 -9.10
CA ASP A 331 -12.82 33.78 -10.01
C ASP A 331 -12.41 33.18 -11.36
N LYS A 332 -11.22 33.54 -11.86
CA LYS A 332 -10.65 32.94 -13.07
C LYS A 332 -10.35 31.45 -12.88
N TYR A 333 -9.66 31.05 -11.81
CA TYR A 333 -9.37 29.61 -11.60
C TYR A 333 -10.65 28.81 -11.35
N ALA A 334 -11.62 29.37 -10.62
CA ALA A 334 -12.93 28.75 -10.48
C ALA A 334 -13.60 28.57 -11.85
N SER A 335 -13.53 29.55 -12.75
CA SER A 335 -14.02 29.41 -14.13
C SER A 335 -13.29 28.30 -14.89
N GLU A 336 -11.97 28.21 -14.80
CA GLU A 336 -11.18 27.14 -15.44
C GLU A 336 -11.55 25.75 -14.91
N ILE A 337 -11.75 25.61 -13.59
CA ILE A 337 -12.23 24.36 -12.97
C ILE A 337 -13.66 24.04 -13.44
N ASN A 338 -14.53 25.04 -13.50
CA ASN A 338 -15.91 24.89 -13.97
C ASN A 338 -15.97 24.44 -15.44
N GLU A 339 -15.03 24.87 -16.29
CA GLU A 339 -14.92 24.42 -17.68
C GLU A 339 -14.63 22.92 -17.80
N MET A 340 -13.90 22.34 -16.83
CA MET A 340 -13.64 20.90 -16.76
C MET A 340 -14.87 20.08 -16.36
N HIS A 341 -15.87 20.70 -15.72
CA HIS A 341 -17.06 19.99 -15.23
C HIS A 341 -17.74 19.17 -16.34
N GLY A 342 -17.87 19.73 -17.55
CA GLY A 342 -18.51 19.06 -18.68
C GLY A 342 -17.82 17.75 -19.08
N SER A 343 -16.49 17.77 -19.24
CA SER A 343 -15.73 16.57 -19.62
C SER A 343 -15.70 15.53 -18.51
N ILE A 344 -15.55 15.95 -17.25
CA ILE A 344 -15.58 15.04 -16.10
C ILE A 344 -16.99 14.45 -15.87
N ALA A 345 -18.05 15.21 -16.14
CA ALA A 345 -19.41 14.66 -16.15
C ALA A 345 -19.59 13.59 -17.26
N ALA A 346 -19.01 13.79 -18.45
CA ALA A 346 -19.00 12.75 -19.48
C ALA A 346 -18.22 11.50 -19.02
N LEU A 347 -17.10 11.66 -18.30
CA LEU A 347 -16.36 10.54 -17.71
C LEU A 347 -17.22 9.78 -16.68
N ARG A 348 -17.97 10.50 -15.83
CA ARG A 348 -18.93 9.89 -14.89
C ARG A 348 -19.95 9.04 -15.62
N GLU A 349 -20.61 9.58 -16.65
CA GLU A 349 -21.60 8.84 -17.42
C GLU A 349 -20.99 7.60 -18.09
N LEU A 350 -19.76 7.71 -18.61
CA LEU A 350 -19.04 6.59 -19.21
C LEU A 350 -18.70 5.50 -18.18
N ILE A 351 -18.30 5.86 -16.96
CA ILE A 351 -18.06 4.91 -15.86
C ILE A 351 -19.38 4.21 -15.45
N ILE A 352 -20.48 4.95 -15.32
CA ILE A 352 -21.80 4.40 -15.00
C ILE A 352 -22.23 3.40 -16.10
N LYS A 353 -22.01 3.76 -17.36
CA LYS A 353 -22.31 2.91 -18.50
C LYS A 353 -21.45 1.64 -18.51
N THR A 354 -20.16 1.79 -18.26
CA THR A 354 -19.21 0.67 -18.12
C THR A 354 -19.69 -0.30 -17.02
N ASP A 355 -20.10 0.21 -15.85
CA ASP A 355 -20.63 -0.61 -14.76
C ASP A 355 -21.86 -1.41 -15.17
N LYS A 356 -22.78 -0.80 -15.92
CA LYS A 356 -23.98 -1.48 -16.41
C LYS A 356 -23.62 -2.64 -17.33
N ILE A 357 -22.79 -2.39 -18.35
CA ILE A 357 -22.34 -3.41 -19.31
C ILE A 357 -21.57 -4.52 -18.57
N TYR A 358 -20.70 -4.13 -17.62
CA TYR A 358 -19.90 -5.08 -16.84
C TYR A 358 -20.76 -5.97 -15.94
N LYS A 359 -21.78 -5.42 -15.29
CA LYS A 359 -22.77 -6.20 -14.52
C LYS A 359 -23.57 -7.15 -15.40
N GLU A 360 -23.99 -6.72 -16.58
CA GLU A 360 -24.69 -7.58 -17.55
C GLU A 360 -23.82 -8.76 -17.98
N LYS A 361 -22.57 -8.51 -18.40
CA LYS A 361 -21.60 -9.57 -18.77
C LYS A 361 -21.31 -10.54 -17.62
N LYS A 362 -21.16 -10.01 -16.40
CA LYS A 362 -20.97 -10.82 -15.18
C LYS A 362 -22.17 -11.71 -14.88
N ASN A 363 -23.39 -11.15 -14.99
CA ASN A 363 -24.63 -11.89 -14.76
C ASN A 363 -24.83 -13.01 -15.80
N GLU A 364 -24.61 -12.74 -17.09
CA GLU A 364 -24.67 -13.74 -18.16
C GLU A 364 -23.72 -14.93 -17.90
N SER A 365 -22.55 -14.64 -17.34
CA SER A 365 -21.55 -15.65 -17.00
C SER A 365 -21.72 -16.26 -15.59
N SER A 366 -22.70 -15.79 -14.80
CA SER A 366 -22.90 -16.14 -13.39
C SER A 366 -21.63 -15.95 -12.53
N ILE A 367 -20.90 -14.87 -12.81
CA ILE A 367 -19.66 -14.49 -12.13
C ILE A 367 -19.93 -13.29 -11.23
N VAL A 368 -19.33 -13.30 -10.04
CA VAL A 368 -19.26 -12.13 -9.16
C VAL A 368 -17.81 -11.87 -8.76
N ASP A 369 -17.49 -10.64 -8.44
CA ASP A 369 -16.23 -10.28 -7.79
C ASP A 369 -16.41 -10.04 -6.28
N PHE A 370 -15.31 -9.78 -5.55
CA PHE A 370 -15.38 -9.55 -4.11
C PHE A 370 -16.06 -8.22 -3.75
N ASN A 371 -15.90 -7.19 -4.58
CA ASN A 371 -16.56 -5.90 -4.35
C ASN A 371 -18.07 -6.04 -4.55
N ASP A 372 -18.52 -6.78 -5.56
CA ASP A 372 -19.92 -7.13 -5.76
C ASP A 372 -20.50 -7.78 -4.51
N LEU A 373 -19.79 -8.73 -3.91
CA LEU A 373 -20.26 -9.41 -2.70
C LEU A 373 -20.41 -8.45 -1.53
N GLU A 374 -19.48 -7.52 -1.35
CA GLU A 374 -19.60 -6.49 -0.31
C GLU A 374 -20.80 -5.56 -0.58
N HIS A 375 -20.97 -5.10 -1.83
CA HIS A 375 -22.11 -4.27 -2.24
C HIS A 375 -23.45 -4.98 -2.12
N PHE A 376 -23.55 -6.23 -2.58
CA PHE A 376 -24.74 -7.06 -2.43
C PHE A 376 -25.04 -7.33 -0.96
N ALA A 377 -24.03 -7.64 -0.15
CA ALA A 377 -24.22 -7.81 1.28
C ALA A 377 -24.73 -6.52 1.94
N LEU A 378 -24.16 -5.36 1.60
CA LEU A 378 -24.65 -4.08 2.11
C LEU A 378 -26.10 -3.83 1.69
N ASN A 379 -26.45 -4.04 0.41
CA ASN A 379 -27.81 -3.88 -0.10
C ASN A 379 -28.81 -4.88 0.52
N ILE A 380 -28.37 -6.09 0.88
CA ILE A 380 -29.20 -7.05 1.62
C ILE A 380 -29.46 -6.58 3.06
N LEU A 381 -28.49 -5.89 3.68
CA LEU A 381 -28.55 -5.46 5.08
C LEU A 381 -29.25 -4.11 5.25
N ARG A 382 -29.27 -3.28 4.21
CA ARG A 382 -29.80 -1.92 4.21
C ARG A 382 -30.99 -1.79 3.25
N SER A 383 -32.06 -1.12 3.69
CA SER A 383 -33.06 -0.54 2.79
C SER A 383 -32.88 0.97 2.69
N LYS A 384 -33.36 1.56 1.59
CA LYS A 384 -33.63 3.00 1.50
C LYS A 384 -35.15 3.17 1.59
N ASN A 385 -35.65 3.94 2.55
CA ASN A 385 -37.07 4.30 2.60
C ASN A 385 -37.40 5.35 1.51
N GLU A 386 -38.69 5.67 1.33
CA GLU A 386 -39.16 6.64 0.32
C GLU A 386 -38.57 8.05 0.48
N MET A 387 -38.00 8.37 1.65
CA MET A 387 -37.34 9.65 1.97
C MET A 387 -35.81 9.59 1.82
N GLY A 388 -35.26 8.45 1.38
CA GLY A 388 -33.82 8.25 1.19
C GLY A 388 -33.04 7.97 2.48
N GLU A 389 -33.72 7.83 3.62
CA GLU A 389 -33.11 7.47 4.89
C GLU A 389 -32.85 5.96 4.95
N GLU A 390 -31.77 5.57 5.64
CA GLU A 390 -31.40 4.18 5.80
C GLU A 390 -32.31 3.49 6.81
N GLU A 391 -33.06 2.46 6.36
CA GLU A 391 -33.86 1.63 7.25
C GLU A 391 -33.22 0.24 7.37
N SER A 392 -33.03 -0.22 8.62
CA SER A 392 -32.45 -1.53 8.90
C SER A 392 -33.45 -2.62 8.53
N LEU A 393 -33.06 -3.52 7.63
CA LEU A 393 -33.89 -4.63 7.17
C LEU A 393 -34.01 -5.74 8.22
N GLU A 394 -35.02 -6.60 8.08
CA GLU A 394 -35.19 -7.80 8.91
C GLU A 394 -33.94 -8.70 8.89
N THR A 395 -33.23 -8.73 7.77
CA THR A 395 -31.94 -9.40 7.58
C THR A 395 -30.85 -8.83 8.48
N ALA A 396 -30.71 -7.51 8.56
CA ALA A 396 -29.77 -6.86 9.48
C ALA A 396 -30.12 -7.15 10.94
N GLU A 397 -31.41 -7.07 11.30
CA GLU A 397 -31.89 -7.45 12.62
C GLU A 397 -31.59 -8.92 12.98
N TYR A 398 -31.70 -9.83 12.01
CA TYR A 398 -31.30 -11.22 12.18
C TYR A 398 -29.82 -11.34 12.54
N TYR A 399 -28.92 -10.65 11.83
CA TYR A 399 -27.48 -10.69 12.12
C TYR A 399 -27.12 -9.98 13.42
N ARG A 400 -27.75 -8.82 13.72
CA ARG A 400 -27.65 -8.14 15.01
C ARG A 400 -28.02 -9.10 16.13
N LYS A 401 -29.13 -9.84 16.03
CA LYS A 401 -29.56 -10.83 17.04
C LYS A 401 -28.69 -12.09 17.06
N LYS A 402 -28.16 -12.50 15.91
CA LYS A 402 -27.32 -13.69 15.79
C LYS A 402 -25.97 -13.52 16.49
N TYR A 403 -25.30 -12.39 16.28
CA TYR A 403 -23.95 -12.16 16.81
C TYR A 403 -23.98 -11.34 18.09
N ASN A 404 -23.64 -12.00 19.20
CA ASN A 404 -23.52 -11.36 20.51
C ASN A 404 -22.28 -10.47 20.59
N TYR A 405 -21.22 -10.80 19.85
CA TYR A 405 -19.99 -10.02 19.75
C TYR A 405 -19.43 -10.11 18.33
N ILE A 406 -18.84 -9.00 17.86
CA ILE A 406 -18.14 -8.89 16.59
C ILE A 406 -16.69 -8.54 16.89
N PHE A 407 -15.77 -9.30 16.32
CA PHE A 407 -14.34 -9.11 16.48
C PHE A 407 -13.69 -8.83 15.13
N ILE A 408 -12.89 -7.77 15.04
CA ILE A 408 -12.19 -7.38 13.83
C ILE A 408 -10.69 -7.28 14.14
N ASP A 409 -9.89 -8.11 13.49
CA ASP A 409 -8.42 -8.05 13.50
C ASP A 409 -7.91 -7.23 12.31
N GLU A 410 -6.77 -6.57 12.49
CA GLU A 410 -6.17 -5.64 11.51
C GLU A 410 -7.14 -4.52 11.07
N TYR A 411 -7.83 -3.90 12.05
CA TYR A 411 -8.85 -2.89 11.79
C TYR A 411 -8.33 -1.62 11.07
N GLN A 412 -7.01 -1.36 11.11
CA GLN A 412 -6.39 -0.27 10.34
C GLN A 412 -6.49 -0.45 8.82
N ASP A 413 -6.78 -1.66 8.35
CA ASP A 413 -6.85 -2.00 6.93
C ASP A 413 -8.31 -2.09 6.40
N SER A 414 -9.28 -1.59 7.17
CA SER A 414 -10.68 -1.49 6.76
C SER A 414 -10.93 -0.32 5.81
N ASN A 415 -11.97 -0.43 4.98
CA ASN A 415 -12.43 0.64 4.08
C ASN A 415 -13.84 1.12 4.47
N SER A 416 -14.33 2.16 3.80
CA SER A 416 -15.64 2.77 4.10
C SER A 416 -16.82 1.83 3.85
N LEU A 417 -16.76 0.98 2.82
CA LEU A 417 -17.79 -0.02 2.51
C LEU A 417 -17.91 -1.09 3.61
N GLN A 418 -16.78 -1.65 4.06
CA GLN A 418 -16.74 -2.63 5.14
C GLN A 418 -17.24 -2.04 6.45
N GLU A 419 -16.84 -0.80 6.75
CA GLU A 419 -17.35 -0.09 7.92
C GLU A 419 -18.88 0.04 7.87
N ALA A 420 -19.46 0.44 6.73
CA ALA A 420 -20.90 0.52 6.56
C ALA A 420 -21.59 -0.85 6.77
N ILE A 421 -21.01 -1.95 6.28
CA ILE A 421 -21.54 -3.31 6.51
C ILE A 421 -21.55 -3.65 8.01
N ILE A 422 -20.45 -3.36 8.72
CA ILE A 422 -20.34 -3.61 10.17
C ILE A 422 -21.35 -2.77 10.94
N GLU A 423 -21.54 -1.50 10.58
CA GLU A 423 -22.54 -0.61 11.19
C GLU A 423 -23.98 -1.16 11.10
N GLN A 424 -24.31 -1.87 10.00
CA GLN A 424 -25.63 -2.49 9.85
C GLN A 424 -25.85 -3.72 10.74
N ILE A 425 -24.80 -4.40 11.19
CA ILE A 425 -24.92 -5.65 11.97
C ILE A 425 -24.44 -5.53 13.42
N LYS A 426 -23.78 -4.43 13.79
CA LYS A 426 -23.34 -4.20 15.16
C LYS A 426 -24.52 -3.90 16.09
N ARG A 427 -24.31 -4.15 17.38
CA ARG A 427 -25.15 -3.61 18.46
C ARG A 427 -24.43 -2.41 19.06
N ASP A 428 -25.07 -1.74 19.99
CA ASP A 428 -24.49 -0.56 20.64
C ASP A 428 -23.17 -0.86 21.35
N ASN A 429 -22.93 -2.10 21.79
CA ASN A 429 -21.87 -2.40 22.75
C ASN A 429 -21.20 -3.77 22.56
N ASN A 430 -21.10 -4.24 21.31
CA ASN A 430 -20.62 -5.59 20.99
C ASN A 430 -19.40 -5.65 20.06
N LEU A 431 -18.79 -4.51 19.72
CA LEU A 431 -17.70 -4.44 18.75
C LEU A 431 -16.32 -4.46 19.43
N PHE A 432 -15.47 -5.39 19.01
CA PHE A 432 -14.08 -5.47 19.43
C PHE A 432 -13.18 -5.31 18.20
N MET A 433 -12.39 -4.25 18.18
CA MET A 433 -11.48 -3.93 17.08
C MET A 433 -10.05 -3.93 17.62
N VAL A 434 -9.13 -4.55 16.88
CA VAL A 434 -7.70 -4.48 17.19
C VAL A 434 -6.90 -4.16 15.95
N GLY A 435 -5.93 -3.26 16.11
CA GLY A 435 -5.11 -2.80 14.99
C GLY A 435 -4.04 -1.81 15.43
N ASP A 436 -3.27 -1.33 14.46
CA ASP A 436 -2.25 -0.30 14.65
C ASP A 436 -2.04 0.46 13.34
N VAL A 437 -2.29 1.76 13.35
CA VAL A 437 -2.15 2.62 12.16
C VAL A 437 -0.73 2.62 11.62
N LYS A 438 0.28 2.45 12.50
CA LYS A 438 1.69 2.31 12.09
C LYS A 438 1.96 1.08 11.21
N GLN A 439 1.03 0.14 11.16
CA GLN A 439 1.10 -1.09 10.36
C GLN A 439 0.17 -1.05 9.14
N SER A 440 -0.53 0.06 8.87
CA SER A 440 -1.40 0.15 7.69
C SER A 440 -0.57 0.29 6.41
N ILE A 441 -0.57 -0.76 5.60
CA ILE A 441 0.23 -0.84 4.35
C ILE A 441 -0.63 -1.22 3.14
N TYR A 442 -1.95 -1.29 3.29
CA TYR A 442 -2.90 -1.72 2.26
C TYR A 442 -3.69 -0.58 1.61
N ARG A 443 -3.18 0.66 1.63
CA ARG A 443 -3.80 1.81 0.91
C ARG A 443 -4.00 1.53 -0.59
N PHE A 444 -3.12 0.74 -1.22
CA PHE A 444 -3.28 0.30 -2.61
C PHE A 444 -4.48 -0.64 -2.84
N ARG A 445 -5.03 -1.22 -1.77
CA ARG A 445 -6.31 -1.96 -1.75
C ARG A 445 -7.45 -1.10 -1.17
N LEU A 446 -7.28 0.22 -1.16
CA LEU A 446 -8.29 1.19 -0.73
C LEU A 446 -8.64 1.12 0.76
N ALA A 447 -7.73 0.61 1.59
CA ALA A 447 -7.84 0.75 3.05
C ALA A 447 -7.74 2.23 3.44
N ASP A 448 -8.55 2.64 4.42
CA ASP A 448 -8.61 4.01 4.92
C ASP A 448 -8.25 4.07 6.42
N PRO A 449 -6.98 4.40 6.77
CA PRO A 449 -6.54 4.52 8.15
C PRO A 449 -7.27 5.62 8.93
N SER A 450 -7.91 6.57 8.24
CA SER A 450 -8.66 7.65 8.88
C SER A 450 -9.83 7.11 9.70
N ILE A 451 -10.42 5.98 9.31
CA ILE A 451 -11.49 5.28 10.05
C ILE A 451 -10.98 4.89 11.45
N PHE A 452 -9.79 4.29 11.51
CA PHE A 452 -9.16 3.94 12.79
C PHE A 452 -8.85 5.21 13.60
N ASN A 453 -8.20 6.20 12.99
CA ASN A 453 -7.78 7.45 13.65
C ASN A 453 -8.97 8.22 14.24
N ASN A 454 -10.09 8.28 13.51
CA ASN A 454 -11.32 8.92 13.94
C ASN A 454 -11.91 8.21 15.17
N LYS A 455 -11.99 6.87 15.17
CA LYS A 455 -12.43 6.11 16.35
C LYS A 455 -11.46 6.23 17.51
N TYR A 456 -10.15 6.21 17.25
CA TYR A 456 -9.12 6.36 18.27
C TYR A 456 -9.22 7.70 19.01
N THR A 457 -9.57 8.77 18.27
CA THR A 457 -9.70 10.12 18.82
C THR A 457 -11.06 10.35 19.50
N THR A 458 -12.14 9.76 18.99
CA THR A 458 -13.50 9.95 19.52
C THR A 458 -13.85 9.05 20.70
N TYR A 459 -13.26 7.85 20.79
CA TYR A 459 -13.51 6.92 21.88
C TYR A 459 -12.79 7.37 23.15
N VAL A 460 -13.41 7.13 24.31
CA VAL A 460 -12.85 7.55 25.60
C VAL A 460 -11.70 6.61 25.98
N LYS A 461 -10.53 7.18 26.31
CA LYS A 461 -9.38 6.38 26.80
C LYS A 461 -9.74 5.67 28.10
N ASP A 462 -9.57 4.34 28.14
CA ASP A 462 -9.94 3.57 29.32
C ASP A 462 -9.10 4.00 30.53
N SER A 463 -9.79 4.49 31.57
CA SER A 463 -9.18 4.93 32.82
C SER A 463 -9.90 4.28 34.00
N ARG A 464 -9.26 4.30 35.19
CA ARG A 464 -9.85 3.69 36.40
C ARG A 464 -11.10 4.40 36.89
N GLU A 465 -11.38 5.60 36.38
CA GLU A 465 -12.50 6.46 36.81
C GLU A 465 -13.75 6.27 35.94
N LEU A 466 -13.65 5.52 34.84
CA LEU A 466 -14.79 5.24 33.98
C LEU A 466 -15.70 4.19 34.62
N THR A 467 -16.98 4.52 34.70
CA THR A 467 -18.03 3.56 35.04
C THR A 467 -18.15 2.51 33.95
N ASP A 468 -18.64 1.31 34.30
CA ASP A 468 -18.89 0.24 33.33
C ASP A 468 -19.91 0.65 32.24
N ASP A 469 -20.67 1.74 32.44
CA ASP A 469 -21.62 2.31 31.47
C ASP A 469 -20.95 3.01 30.28
N THR A 470 -19.64 3.27 30.32
CA THR A 470 -18.94 3.86 29.16
C THR A 470 -18.88 2.82 28.03
N VAL A 471 -19.63 3.07 26.97
CA VAL A 471 -19.79 2.13 25.84
C VAL A 471 -18.57 2.10 24.93
N ASN A 472 -18.03 3.25 24.50
CA ASN A 472 -16.95 3.32 23.52
C ASN A 472 -15.61 3.61 24.19
N ARG A 473 -14.66 2.64 24.12
CA ARG A 473 -13.38 2.70 24.85
C ARG A 473 -12.17 2.44 23.96
N THR A 474 -11.08 3.16 24.21
CA THR A 474 -9.76 2.89 23.61
C THR A 474 -8.76 2.38 24.65
N ILE A 475 -7.97 1.36 24.28
CA ILE A 475 -6.93 0.79 25.13
C ILE A 475 -5.64 0.60 24.32
N ASP A 476 -4.53 1.17 24.83
CA ASP A 476 -3.21 1.11 24.20
C ASP A 476 -2.40 -0.10 24.75
N LEU A 477 -1.78 -0.88 23.87
CA LEU A 477 -0.87 -1.99 24.20
C LEU A 477 0.54 -1.74 23.64
N ASN A 478 1.44 -1.28 24.50
CA ASN A 478 2.76 -0.79 24.07
C ASN A 478 3.92 -1.74 24.40
N LYS A 479 3.68 -2.78 25.21
CA LYS A 479 4.71 -3.76 25.58
C LYS A 479 4.87 -4.83 24.51
N ASN A 480 6.06 -4.96 23.95
CA ASN A 480 6.44 -5.95 22.95
C ASN A 480 6.99 -7.22 23.62
N PHE A 481 6.39 -8.36 23.33
CA PHE A 481 6.80 -9.67 23.85
C PHE A 481 7.49 -10.55 22.79
N ARG A 482 7.76 -10.01 21.60
CA ARG A 482 8.21 -10.73 20.40
C ARG A 482 9.69 -10.55 20.11
N SER A 483 10.22 -9.36 20.36
CA SER A 483 11.53 -8.92 19.86
C SER A 483 12.44 -8.47 21.00
N ARG A 484 13.75 -8.61 20.77
CA ARG A 484 14.83 -8.18 21.67
C ARG A 484 14.96 -6.66 21.71
N ASP A 485 15.56 -6.15 22.79
CA ASP A 485 15.68 -4.70 23.07
C ASP A 485 16.43 -3.96 21.97
N GLU A 486 17.44 -4.57 21.36
CA GLU A 486 18.24 -3.96 20.29
C GLU A 486 17.38 -3.65 19.06
N ILE A 487 16.45 -4.54 18.72
CA ILE A 487 15.51 -4.34 17.62
C ILE A 487 14.52 -3.23 17.98
N LEU A 488 13.99 -3.23 19.21
CA LEU A 488 13.05 -2.19 19.64
C LEU A 488 13.70 -0.81 19.62
N ASN A 489 14.93 -0.70 20.13
CA ASN A 489 15.68 0.54 20.19
C ASN A 489 16.04 1.06 18.78
N ALA A 490 16.48 0.18 17.87
CA ALA A 490 16.76 0.57 16.49
C ALA A 490 15.50 1.07 15.76
N VAL A 491 14.38 0.35 15.90
CA VAL A 491 13.08 0.73 15.31
C VAL A 491 12.60 2.06 15.91
N ASN A 492 12.62 2.20 17.24
CA ASN A 492 12.24 3.44 17.92
C ASN A 492 13.12 4.61 17.48
N PHE A 493 14.44 4.39 17.33
CA PHE A 493 15.38 5.42 16.85
C PHE A 493 15.03 5.89 15.45
N VAL A 494 14.78 4.98 14.50
CA VAL A 494 14.43 5.34 13.12
C VAL A 494 13.09 6.10 13.09
N PHE A 495 12.02 5.54 13.67
CA PHE A 495 10.69 6.13 13.54
C PHE A 495 10.46 7.38 14.39
N LYS A 496 11.20 7.58 15.49
CA LYS A 496 11.17 8.85 16.23
C LYS A 496 11.68 10.03 15.39
N ASN A 497 12.56 9.77 14.42
CA ASN A 497 13.13 10.80 13.55
C ASN A 497 12.37 11.00 12.23
N ILE A 498 11.56 10.02 11.79
CA ILE A 498 10.93 10.03 10.46
C ILE A 498 9.40 10.10 10.55
N MET A 499 8.77 9.43 11.52
CA MET A 499 7.31 9.28 11.54
C MET A 499 6.63 10.46 12.25
N SER A 500 5.96 11.30 11.46
CA SER A 500 5.18 12.45 11.89
C SER A 500 3.71 12.33 11.45
N LYS A 501 2.89 13.34 11.80
CA LYS A 501 1.50 13.40 11.34
C LYS A 501 1.43 13.58 9.81
N GLU A 502 2.35 14.34 9.26
CA GLU A 502 2.49 14.60 7.82
C GLU A 502 3.14 13.41 7.11
N LEU A 503 4.18 12.84 7.71
CA LEU A 503 4.91 11.68 7.19
C LEU A 503 4.62 10.44 8.03
N GLY A 504 3.51 9.76 7.73
CA GLY A 504 3.10 8.51 8.39
C GLY A 504 1.77 8.58 9.15
N GLU A 505 1.07 9.72 9.12
CA GLU A 505 -0.29 9.92 9.66
C GLU A 505 -0.44 9.70 11.18
N VAL A 506 0.68 9.54 11.89
CA VAL A 506 0.74 9.24 13.33
C VAL A 506 2.01 9.86 13.92
N VAL A 507 1.90 10.52 15.08
CA VAL A 507 3.06 11.02 15.81
C VAL A 507 3.72 9.88 16.58
N TYR A 508 5.03 9.67 16.37
CA TYR A 508 5.79 8.64 17.08
C TYR A 508 6.31 9.13 18.46
N ASP A 509 5.40 9.24 19.43
CA ASP A 509 5.72 9.65 20.80
C ASP A 509 6.10 8.46 21.72
N GLU A 510 6.35 8.71 23.01
CA GLU A 510 6.65 7.67 24.00
C GLU A 510 5.50 6.64 24.15
N LYS A 511 4.27 7.02 23.81
CA LYS A 511 3.12 6.11 23.84
C LYS A 511 3.07 5.24 22.60
N ALA A 512 3.49 5.73 21.45
CA ALA A 512 3.60 4.95 20.22
C ALA A 512 4.84 4.03 20.20
N ALA A 513 5.87 4.37 20.99
CA ALA A 513 7.14 3.64 21.06
C ALA A 513 6.98 2.18 21.51
N LEU A 514 7.83 1.32 20.95
CA LEU A 514 7.88 -0.09 21.32
C LEU A 514 8.63 -0.25 22.64
N ASN A 515 7.96 -0.81 23.65
CA ASN A 515 8.52 -1.00 24.98
C ASN A 515 8.83 -2.47 25.27
N THR A 516 9.91 -2.77 25.96
CA THR A 516 10.29 -4.15 26.31
C THR A 516 9.23 -4.83 27.19
N GLY A 517 8.77 -6.00 26.76
CA GLY A 517 7.87 -6.88 27.51
C GLY A 517 8.47 -8.24 27.88
N THR A 518 9.52 -8.67 27.19
CA THR A 518 10.22 -9.95 27.43
C THR A 518 11.71 -9.71 27.54
N VAL A 519 12.38 -10.35 28.49
CA VAL A 519 13.84 -10.30 28.63
C VAL A 519 14.46 -11.42 27.78
N PHE A 520 15.41 -11.05 26.93
CA PHE A 520 16.20 -11.96 26.11
C PHE A 520 17.59 -12.11 26.74
N SER A 521 18.14 -13.33 26.74
CA SER A 521 19.44 -13.63 27.36
C SER A 521 20.64 -13.29 26.48
N VAL A 522 20.41 -13.07 25.18
CA VAL A 522 21.45 -12.78 24.19
C VAL A 522 21.25 -11.38 23.65
N ASN A 523 22.32 -10.59 23.67
CA ASN A 523 22.38 -9.27 23.07
C ASN A 523 23.08 -9.39 21.71
N THR A 524 22.38 -9.01 20.64
CA THR A 524 22.92 -8.98 19.28
C THR A 524 22.58 -7.64 18.65
N PRO A 525 23.57 -6.87 18.16
CA PRO A 525 23.32 -5.56 17.59
C PRO A 525 22.49 -5.64 16.32
N VAL A 526 21.90 -4.50 15.93
CA VAL A 526 21.33 -4.31 14.59
C VAL A 526 22.46 -3.86 13.68
N GLU A 527 22.57 -4.48 12.51
CA GLU A 527 23.62 -4.20 11.54
C GLU A 527 23.05 -3.38 10.37
N LEU A 528 23.79 -2.35 9.95
CA LEU A 528 23.53 -1.58 8.73
C LEU A 528 24.74 -1.75 7.81
N HIS A 529 24.53 -2.35 6.65
CA HIS A 529 25.58 -2.59 5.65
C HIS A 529 25.31 -1.69 4.45
N ILE A 530 26.22 -0.76 4.18
CA ILE A 530 26.14 0.16 3.04
C ILE A 530 27.07 -0.38 1.96
N ILE A 531 26.51 -0.76 0.82
CA ILE A 531 27.28 -1.29 -0.32
C ILE A 531 27.57 -0.13 -1.27
N ASN A 532 28.84 0.26 -1.38
CA ASN A 532 29.28 1.26 -2.35
C ASN A 532 29.59 0.57 -3.69
N ARG A 533 28.89 0.98 -4.75
CA ARG A 533 29.06 0.44 -6.11
C ARG A 533 30.40 0.83 -6.73
N ASN A 534 30.93 1.99 -6.35
CA ASN A 534 32.11 2.60 -6.96
C ASN A 534 33.44 2.16 -6.33
N ALA A 535 33.41 1.52 -5.15
CA ALA A 535 34.62 1.12 -4.44
C ALA A 535 35.50 0.10 -5.22
N SER A 536 34.91 -0.61 -6.19
CA SER A 536 35.62 -1.56 -7.06
C SER A 536 36.34 -0.90 -8.26
N GLN A 537 36.12 0.39 -8.52
CA GLN A 537 36.82 1.12 -9.59
C GLN A 537 38.14 1.76 -9.10
N ASP A 538 38.32 1.96 -7.80
CA ASP A 538 39.46 2.70 -7.25
C ASP A 538 40.74 1.88 -7.04
N GLU A 539 40.70 0.54 -7.14
CA GLU A 539 41.91 -0.29 -6.94
C GLU A 539 42.74 -0.55 -8.23
N ASN A 540 42.30 -0.07 -9.39
CA ASN A 540 43.03 -0.27 -10.68
C ASN A 540 43.30 1.00 -11.50
N SER A 541 43.04 2.21 -10.98
CA SER A 541 43.35 3.47 -11.66
C SER A 541 44.54 4.18 -10.99
N THR A 542 45.75 3.67 -11.24
CA THR A 542 46.92 4.55 -11.22
C THR A 542 46.79 5.57 -12.34
N ASP A 543 46.74 6.85 -11.98
CA ASP A 543 46.97 8.02 -12.82
C ASP A 543 46.05 8.19 -14.05
N ASP A 544 44.82 8.67 -13.84
CA ASP A 544 44.27 9.70 -14.73
C ASP A 544 43.19 10.53 -13.99
N TYR A 545 43.47 11.80 -13.72
CA TYR A 545 42.46 12.78 -13.32
C TYR A 545 41.63 13.11 -14.58
N GLY A 546 40.71 12.22 -14.92
CA GLY A 546 39.78 12.35 -16.04
C GLY A 546 38.34 12.55 -15.55
N ASP A 547 37.97 13.81 -15.35
CA ASP A 547 36.65 14.37 -15.62
C ASP A 547 35.42 13.49 -15.28
N ILE A 548 35.05 13.42 -13.99
CA ILE A 548 33.67 13.08 -13.62
C ILE A 548 32.82 14.31 -13.92
N ASN A 549 32.28 14.35 -15.14
CA ASN A 549 31.18 15.25 -15.49
C ASN A 549 29.92 14.80 -14.75
N GLU A 550 29.77 15.26 -13.50
CA GLU A 550 28.56 15.11 -12.67
C GLU A 550 27.42 16.08 -13.08
N ASN A 551 27.45 16.60 -14.30
CA ASN A 551 26.54 17.65 -14.78
C ASN A 551 25.53 17.23 -15.85
N ASN A 552 25.28 15.93 -16.00
CA ASN A 552 24.13 15.46 -16.77
C ASN A 552 23.17 14.73 -15.83
N GLU A 553 22.17 15.46 -15.32
CA GLU A 553 20.81 14.92 -15.26
C GLU A 553 20.34 14.68 -16.72
N GLU A 554 21.04 13.82 -17.45
CA GLU A 554 20.44 13.15 -18.59
C GLU A 554 19.36 12.26 -18.01
N VAL A 555 18.15 12.41 -18.52
CA VAL A 555 17.03 11.51 -18.23
C VAL A 555 17.52 10.11 -18.62
N LYS A 556 18.00 9.36 -17.62
CA LYS A 556 18.41 7.97 -17.82
C LYS A 556 17.25 7.25 -18.48
N THR A 557 17.54 6.57 -19.58
CA THR A 557 16.49 5.79 -20.23
C THR A 557 16.01 4.69 -19.27
N GLU A 558 14.76 4.27 -19.40
CA GLU A 558 14.19 3.21 -18.54
C GLU A 558 15.07 1.96 -18.50
N ILE A 559 15.74 1.65 -19.62
CA ILE A 559 16.66 0.51 -19.77
C ILE A 559 17.91 0.67 -18.89
N GLU A 560 18.49 1.86 -18.81
CA GLU A 560 19.68 2.12 -17.98
C GLU A 560 19.36 2.03 -16.50
N LEU A 561 18.19 2.55 -16.09
CA LEU A 561 17.68 2.43 -14.73
C LEU A 561 17.41 0.97 -14.35
N GLU A 562 16.88 0.17 -15.28
CA GLU A 562 16.68 -1.26 -15.08
C GLU A 562 18.01 -2.00 -14.87
N ILE A 563 19.01 -1.77 -15.73
CA ILE A 563 20.34 -2.39 -15.62
C ILE A 563 20.98 -2.04 -14.26
N GLU A 564 20.97 -0.76 -13.89
CA GLU A 564 21.49 -0.34 -12.59
C GLU A 564 20.73 -0.98 -11.43
N SER A 565 19.42 -1.17 -11.54
CA SER A 565 18.63 -1.83 -10.49
C SER A 565 19.01 -3.31 -10.33
N MET A 566 19.29 -4.00 -11.45
CA MET A 566 19.64 -5.42 -11.47
C MET A 566 21.02 -5.67 -10.85
N GLU A 567 22.02 -4.88 -11.21
CA GLU A 567 23.36 -4.97 -10.61
C GLU A 567 23.34 -4.72 -9.09
N THR A 568 22.50 -3.79 -8.63
CA THR A 568 22.31 -3.53 -7.19
C THR A 568 21.77 -4.77 -6.48
N ALA A 569 20.72 -5.38 -7.05
CA ALA A 569 20.12 -6.58 -6.50
C ALA A 569 21.11 -7.76 -6.48
N GLU A 570 21.99 -7.89 -7.48
CA GLU A 570 23.04 -8.92 -7.49
C GLU A 570 24.05 -8.74 -6.35
N LEU A 571 24.53 -7.52 -6.13
CA LEU A 571 25.46 -7.20 -5.03
C LEU A 571 24.82 -7.45 -3.66
N GLU A 572 23.57 -7.05 -3.47
CA GLU A 572 22.83 -7.31 -2.25
C GLU A 572 22.58 -8.80 -2.02
N ALA A 573 22.24 -9.56 -3.07
CA ALA A 573 22.06 -11.01 -3.00
C ALA A 573 23.38 -11.73 -2.65
N LEU A 574 24.51 -11.29 -3.22
CA LEU A 574 25.84 -11.79 -2.88
C LEU A 574 26.16 -11.57 -1.40
N PHE A 575 25.91 -10.36 -0.90
CA PHE A 575 26.11 -10.01 0.50
C PHE A 575 25.20 -10.85 1.41
N ALA A 576 23.91 -10.96 1.08
CA ALA A 576 22.95 -11.76 1.82
C ALA A 576 23.39 -13.23 1.90
N ALA A 577 23.83 -13.83 0.79
CA ALA A 577 24.32 -15.21 0.75
C ALA A 577 25.52 -15.42 1.71
N LYS A 578 26.48 -14.49 1.69
CA LYS A 578 27.64 -14.52 2.61
C LYS A 578 27.20 -14.41 4.07
N ARG A 579 26.34 -13.44 4.41
CA ARG A 579 25.86 -13.24 5.78
C ARG A 579 25.04 -14.44 6.27
N ILE A 580 24.22 -15.06 5.43
CA ILE A 580 23.48 -16.29 5.76
C ILE A 580 24.45 -17.42 6.15
N LYS A 581 25.51 -17.65 5.37
CA LYS A 581 26.52 -18.67 5.68
C LYS A 581 27.25 -18.41 7.00
N GLU A 582 27.42 -17.15 7.38
CA GLU A 582 27.96 -16.75 8.68
C GLU A 582 26.97 -17.02 9.82
N LEU A 583 25.70 -16.60 9.66
CA LEU A 583 24.64 -16.80 10.65
C LEU A 583 24.39 -18.28 10.97
N LEU A 584 24.49 -19.18 10.00
CA LEU A 584 24.33 -20.63 10.23
C LEU A 584 25.39 -21.23 11.18
N LYS A 585 26.50 -20.52 11.42
CA LYS A 585 27.53 -20.92 12.40
C LYS A 585 27.18 -20.45 13.82
N GLU A 586 26.25 -19.52 13.96
CA GLU A 586 25.82 -18.94 15.23
C GLU A 586 24.70 -19.77 15.89
N GLU A 587 24.47 -19.51 17.18
CA GLU A 587 23.39 -20.12 17.96
C GLU A 587 22.32 -19.09 18.30
N ILE A 588 21.07 -19.53 18.30
CA ILE A 588 19.90 -18.75 18.71
C ILE A 588 19.29 -19.33 19.97
N CYS A 589 19.04 -18.47 20.96
CA CYS A 589 18.38 -18.82 22.20
C CYS A 589 16.93 -18.34 22.16
N ILE A 590 15.97 -19.25 22.30
CA ILE A 590 14.55 -18.91 22.24
C ILE A 590 14.09 -18.44 23.63
N PRO A 591 13.41 -17.28 23.75
CA PRO A 591 12.92 -16.77 25.03
C PRO A 591 12.03 -17.79 25.76
N GLY A 592 12.30 -17.97 27.05
CA GLY A 592 11.54 -18.90 27.90
C GLY A 592 11.87 -20.39 27.69
N LYS A 593 12.84 -20.71 26.83
CA LYS A 593 13.48 -22.03 26.77
C LYS A 593 14.91 -21.92 27.28
N THR A 594 15.36 -22.92 28.03
CA THR A 594 16.73 -22.99 28.54
C THR A 594 17.75 -23.44 27.50
N GLU A 595 17.29 -23.92 26.34
CA GLU A 595 18.14 -24.48 25.29
C GLU A 595 18.32 -23.48 24.14
N CYS A 596 19.57 -23.19 23.83
CA CYS A 596 19.98 -22.56 22.58
C CYS A 596 20.20 -23.65 21.53
N ARG A 597 19.93 -23.34 20.27
CA ARG A 597 20.18 -24.24 19.14
C ARG A 597 20.86 -23.48 18.01
N LYS A 598 21.50 -24.21 17.09
CA LYS A 598 22.04 -23.59 15.86
C LYS A 598 20.93 -22.95 15.04
N ILE A 599 21.28 -21.84 14.38
CA ILE A 599 20.41 -21.18 13.40
C ILE A 599 20.19 -22.11 12.22
N GLU A 600 18.94 -22.23 11.77
CA GLU A 600 18.55 -22.98 10.59
C GLU A 600 18.04 -22.01 9.51
N TYR A 601 18.04 -22.42 8.24
CA TYR A 601 17.53 -21.58 7.14
C TYR A 601 16.11 -21.04 7.39
N LYS A 602 15.24 -21.82 8.03
CA LYS A 602 13.85 -21.43 8.35
C LYS A 602 13.74 -20.28 9.37
N ASP A 603 14.83 -19.96 10.06
CA ASP A 603 14.89 -18.84 11.02
C ASP A 603 15.26 -17.52 10.34
N ILE A 604 15.72 -17.57 9.08
CA ILE A 604 16.17 -16.42 8.30
C ILE A 604 15.07 -16.04 7.29
N VAL A 605 14.73 -14.76 7.26
CA VAL A 605 13.77 -14.20 6.30
C VAL A 605 14.38 -12.97 5.66
N ILE A 606 14.33 -12.91 4.33
CA ILE A 606 14.70 -11.72 3.55
C ILE A 606 13.40 -10.98 3.22
N LEU A 607 13.31 -9.71 3.63
CA LEU A 607 12.16 -8.85 3.35
C LEU A 607 12.52 -7.88 2.23
N LEU A 608 11.80 -7.96 1.12
CA LEU A 608 11.96 -7.09 -0.03
C LEU A 608 10.71 -6.23 -0.18
N ARG A 609 10.86 -4.97 -0.61
CA ARG A 609 9.71 -4.08 -0.88
C ARG A 609 8.90 -4.57 -2.08
N SER A 610 9.57 -5.07 -3.11
CA SER A 610 8.97 -5.68 -4.30
C SER A 610 9.72 -6.97 -4.65
N VAL A 611 8.98 -8.02 -4.98
CA VAL A 611 9.54 -9.32 -5.41
C VAL A 611 9.72 -9.41 -6.93
N VAL A 612 9.06 -8.53 -7.70
CA VAL A 612 8.86 -8.70 -9.15
C VAL A 612 10.16 -8.81 -9.94
N ASN A 613 11.16 -7.99 -9.62
CA ASN A 613 12.46 -7.98 -10.33
C ASN A 613 13.61 -8.51 -9.45
N TRP A 614 13.39 -8.65 -8.15
CA TRP A 614 14.45 -8.96 -7.19
C TRP A 614 14.49 -10.44 -6.84
N ALA A 615 13.34 -11.10 -6.73
CA ALA A 615 13.28 -12.46 -6.22
C ALA A 615 14.00 -13.47 -7.11
N GLY A 616 13.90 -13.32 -8.44
CA GLY A 616 14.62 -14.19 -9.40
C GLY A 616 16.14 -14.07 -9.30
N ILE A 617 16.66 -12.84 -9.11
CA ILE A 617 18.09 -12.57 -8.93
C ILE A 617 18.59 -13.20 -7.61
N PHE A 618 17.83 -13.02 -6.53
CA PHE A 618 18.13 -13.66 -5.24
C PHE A 618 18.08 -15.18 -5.34
N GLU A 619 17.07 -15.75 -6.01
CA GLU A 619 16.95 -17.20 -6.22
C GLU A 619 18.16 -17.75 -6.98
N GLU A 620 18.53 -17.15 -8.11
CA GLU A 620 19.68 -17.59 -8.91
C GLU A 620 20.98 -17.55 -8.09
N ARG A 621 21.24 -16.42 -7.39
CA ARG A 621 22.48 -16.25 -6.63
C ARG A 621 22.55 -17.15 -5.40
N LEU A 622 21.44 -17.32 -4.67
CA LEU A 622 21.38 -18.20 -3.50
C LEU A 622 21.48 -19.67 -3.91
N ASN A 623 20.87 -20.08 -5.03
CA ASN A 623 21.01 -21.43 -5.58
C ASN A 623 22.46 -21.73 -5.98
N LYS A 624 23.18 -20.77 -6.60
CA LYS A 624 24.63 -20.89 -6.89
C LYS A 624 25.49 -21.12 -5.64
N GLU A 625 25.00 -20.72 -4.47
CA GLU A 625 25.68 -20.85 -3.18
C GLU A 625 25.17 -22.02 -2.32
N ASP A 626 24.32 -22.89 -2.90
CA ASP A 626 23.64 -24.02 -2.26
C ASP A 626 22.73 -23.61 -1.07
N ILE A 627 22.13 -22.42 -1.13
CA ILE A 627 21.19 -21.93 -0.12
C ILE A 627 19.75 -22.13 -0.61
N PRO A 628 18.92 -22.92 0.10
CA PRO A 628 17.53 -23.12 -0.30
C PRO A 628 16.75 -21.81 -0.15
N PHE A 629 16.12 -21.38 -1.23
CA PHE A 629 15.30 -20.17 -1.29
C PHE A 629 13.86 -20.53 -1.66
N TYR A 630 12.90 -19.85 -1.03
CA TYR A 630 11.49 -19.98 -1.35
C TYR A 630 10.86 -18.59 -1.31
N TYR A 631 10.17 -18.24 -2.39
CA TYR A 631 9.33 -17.04 -2.45
C TYR A 631 8.00 -17.37 -3.12
N ASP A 632 6.95 -16.67 -2.72
CA ASP A 632 5.62 -16.78 -3.32
C ASP A 632 5.48 -15.71 -4.40
N GLY A 633 5.98 -15.98 -5.60
CA GLY A 633 5.93 -15.04 -6.72
C GLY A 633 5.53 -15.72 -8.02
N GLY A 634 4.31 -15.43 -8.49
CA GLY A 634 3.72 -16.02 -9.69
C GLY A 634 4.15 -15.39 -11.03
N LYS A 635 5.21 -14.56 -11.07
CA LYS A 635 5.71 -13.97 -12.31
C LYS A 635 6.89 -14.80 -12.83
N GLY A 636 6.82 -15.18 -14.11
CA GLY A 636 7.82 -16.01 -14.78
C GLY A 636 7.37 -17.44 -15.07
N PHE A 637 6.22 -17.90 -14.56
CA PHE A 637 5.69 -19.25 -14.88
C PHE A 637 5.58 -19.45 -16.39
N TYR A 638 4.96 -18.50 -17.09
CA TYR A 638 4.84 -18.50 -18.56
C TYR A 638 6.15 -18.25 -19.30
N ASP A 639 7.19 -17.78 -18.59
CA ASP A 639 8.50 -17.53 -19.19
C ASP A 639 9.43 -18.72 -19.17
N THR A 640 9.17 -19.70 -18.29
CA THR A 640 9.90 -20.96 -18.25
C THR A 640 9.85 -21.67 -19.59
N LEU A 641 10.97 -22.29 -19.96
CA LEU A 641 11.13 -22.95 -21.25
C LEU A 641 10.16 -24.14 -21.37
N GLU A 642 9.93 -24.84 -20.28
CA GLU A 642 9.01 -25.98 -20.14
C GLU A 642 7.57 -25.55 -20.44
N VAL A 643 7.10 -24.46 -19.83
CA VAL A 643 5.74 -23.95 -20.04
C VAL A 643 5.60 -23.39 -21.46
N LYS A 644 6.59 -22.66 -21.98
CA LYS A 644 6.60 -22.17 -23.37
C LYS A 644 6.47 -23.31 -24.39
N ILE A 645 7.17 -24.42 -24.17
CA ILE A 645 7.07 -25.60 -25.04
C ILE A 645 5.66 -26.19 -25.01
N VAL A 646 5.08 -26.38 -23.82
CA VAL A 646 3.73 -26.95 -23.68
C VAL A 646 2.68 -26.01 -24.31
N ILE A 647 2.80 -24.70 -24.13
CA ILE A 647 1.92 -23.73 -24.77
C ILE A 647 2.04 -23.77 -26.29
N ASN A 648 3.26 -23.84 -26.82
CA ASN A 648 3.46 -23.96 -28.26
C ASN A 648 2.90 -25.28 -28.81
N LEU A 649 2.96 -26.37 -28.05
CA LEU A 649 2.31 -27.62 -28.40
C LEU A 649 0.78 -27.47 -28.45
N LEU A 650 0.18 -26.84 -27.43
CA LEU A 650 -1.27 -26.59 -27.41
C LEU A 650 -1.71 -25.67 -28.57
N LYS A 651 -0.94 -24.62 -28.85
CA LYS A 651 -1.15 -23.75 -30.02
C LYS A 651 -1.07 -24.51 -31.34
N LEU A 652 -0.19 -25.51 -31.44
CA LEU A 652 -0.09 -26.35 -32.62
C LEU A 652 -1.30 -27.28 -32.79
N ILE A 653 -1.83 -27.82 -31.68
CA ILE A 653 -3.06 -28.63 -31.66
C ILE A 653 -4.26 -27.78 -32.08
N ASP A 654 -4.35 -26.54 -31.58
CA ASP A 654 -5.39 -25.58 -31.96
C ASP A 654 -5.28 -25.18 -33.45
N ASN A 655 -4.08 -24.80 -33.89
CA ASN A 655 -3.83 -24.41 -35.27
C ASN A 655 -2.40 -24.73 -35.74
N ILE A 656 -2.28 -25.82 -36.52
CA ILE A 656 -0.99 -26.31 -37.05
C ILE A 656 -0.31 -25.35 -38.04
N ARG A 657 -1.00 -24.33 -38.55
CA ARG A 657 -0.45 -23.36 -39.52
C ARG A 657 0.39 -22.25 -38.88
N GLN A 658 0.64 -22.32 -37.57
CA GLN A 658 1.49 -21.38 -36.86
C GLN A 658 2.95 -21.82 -36.91
N ASP A 659 3.74 -21.15 -37.76
CA ASP A 659 5.14 -21.53 -38.01
C ASP A 659 6.03 -21.47 -36.76
N ILE A 660 5.88 -20.46 -35.90
CA ILE A 660 6.71 -20.31 -34.68
C ILE A 660 6.43 -21.45 -33.68
N PRO A 661 5.19 -21.73 -33.26
CA PRO A 661 4.88 -22.89 -32.42
C PRO A 661 5.33 -24.22 -33.03
N LEU A 662 5.13 -24.43 -34.34
CA LEU A 662 5.56 -25.65 -35.02
C LEU A 662 7.07 -25.84 -34.95
N LEU A 663 7.85 -24.82 -35.33
CA LEU A 663 9.31 -24.88 -35.26
C LEU A 663 9.82 -25.04 -33.83
N SER A 664 9.17 -24.39 -32.85
CA SER A 664 9.50 -24.52 -31.44
C SER A 664 9.31 -25.96 -30.94
N VAL A 665 8.18 -26.60 -31.27
CA VAL A 665 7.89 -27.99 -30.87
C VAL A 665 8.77 -28.99 -31.61
N MET A 666 9.07 -28.76 -32.89
CA MET A 666 9.98 -29.62 -33.64
C MET A 666 11.41 -29.57 -33.08
N ARG A 667 11.90 -28.39 -32.68
CA ARG A 667 13.26 -28.22 -32.14
C ARG A 667 13.40 -28.67 -30.68
N CYS A 668 12.33 -28.63 -29.88
CA CYS A 668 12.40 -29.04 -28.47
C CYS A 668 12.52 -30.57 -28.33
N PRO A 669 12.77 -31.11 -27.11
CA PRO A 669 12.91 -32.56 -26.91
C PRO A 669 11.74 -33.44 -27.37
N ILE A 670 10.57 -32.84 -27.65
CA ILE A 670 9.41 -33.55 -28.20
C ILE A 670 9.66 -33.96 -29.66
N GLY A 671 10.06 -33.03 -30.51
CA GLY A 671 10.35 -33.30 -31.93
C GLY A 671 11.81 -33.67 -32.18
N ASN A 672 12.74 -33.13 -31.38
CA ASN A 672 14.18 -33.38 -31.43
C ASN A 672 14.84 -33.18 -32.80
N PHE A 673 14.31 -32.26 -33.62
CA PHE A 673 14.90 -31.85 -34.90
C PHE A 673 16.05 -30.87 -34.68
N THR A 674 17.13 -31.06 -35.42
CA THR A 674 18.25 -30.12 -35.51
C THR A 674 17.88 -28.90 -36.37
N THR A 675 18.67 -27.83 -36.24
CA THR A 675 18.42 -26.61 -37.04
C THR A 675 18.71 -26.87 -38.52
N GLU A 676 19.68 -27.72 -38.82
CA GLU A 676 20.03 -28.18 -40.15
C GLU A 676 18.88 -28.93 -40.83
N GLU A 677 18.24 -29.87 -40.12
CA GLU A 677 17.08 -30.63 -40.64
C GLU A 677 15.88 -29.71 -40.94
N LEU A 678 15.60 -28.75 -40.06
CA LEU A 678 14.53 -27.77 -40.28
C LEU A 678 14.81 -26.87 -41.50
N LEU A 679 16.08 -26.46 -41.69
CA LEU A 679 16.50 -25.68 -42.84
C LEU A 679 16.40 -26.51 -44.14
N GLU A 680 16.78 -27.78 -44.11
CA GLU A 680 16.66 -28.68 -45.27
C GLU A 680 15.20 -28.77 -45.77
N ILE A 681 14.26 -28.97 -44.83
CA ILE A 681 12.83 -29.01 -45.13
C ILE A 681 12.37 -27.70 -45.79
N ARG A 682 12.81 -26.55 -45.27
CA ARG A 682 12.44 -25.24 -45.83
C ARG A 682 13.08 -24.98 -47.19
N LEU A 683 14.35 -25.36 -47.38
CA LEU A 683 15.10 -25.13 -48.62
C LEU A 683 14.58 -26.00 -49.78
N LYS A 684 14.06 -27.19 -49.50
CA LYS A 684 13.46 -28.07 -50.53
C LYS A 684 12.14 -27.50 -51.08
N TYR A 685 11.39 -26.77 -50.26
CA TYR A 685 10.11 -26.16 -50.66
C TYR A 685 9.99 -24.68 -50.22
N PRO A 686 10.81 -23.77 -50.79
CA PRO A 686 10.90 -22.38 -50.34
C PRO A 686 9.67 -21.53 -50.73
N LYS A 687 8.88 -22.01 -51.69
CA LYS A 687 7.67 -21.34 -52.18
C LYS A 687 6.43 -21.59 -51.30
N GLU A 688 6.52 -22.47 -50.31
CA GLU A 688 5.42 -22.74 -49.38
C GLU A 688 5.26 -21.62 -48.36
N LYS A 689 4.05 -21.06 -48.27
CA LYS A 689 3.75 -19.92 -47.38
C LYS A 689 3.95 -20.25 -45.90
N TYR A 690 3.59 -21.47 -45.49
CA TYR A 690 3.70 -21.95 -44.11
C TYR A 690 4.66 -23.15 -44.03
N PHE A 691 5.37 -23.30 -42.91
CA PHE A 691 6.32 -24.39 -42.69
C PHE A 691 5.65 -25.76 -42.75
N ILE A 692 4.40 -25.87 -42.27
CA ILE A 692 3.62 -27.11 -42.36
C ILE A 692 3.41 -27.58 -43.81
N GLY A 693 3.31 -26.65 -44.77
CA GLY A 693 3.20 -26.98 -46.20
C GLY A 693 4.49 -27.57 -46.75
N ALA A 694 5.63 -27.00 -46.37
CA ALA A 694 6.95 -27.55 -46.70
C ALA A 694 7.15 -28.92 -46.06
N LEU A 695 6.82 -29.07 -44.78
CA LEU A 695 6.91 -30.34 -44.04
C LEU A 695 6.03 -31.43 -44.64
N SER A 696 4.77 -31.11 -44.99
CA SER A 696 3.84 -32.09 -45.56
C SER A 696 4.32 -32.61 -46.92
N LYS A 697 4.85 -31.71 -47.75
CA LYS A 697 5.46 -32.09 -49.04
C LYS A 697 6.76 -32.86 -48.87
N TYR A 698 7.51 -32.55 -47.82
CA TYR A 698 8.74 -33.26 -47.46
C TYR A 698 8.46 -34.69 -47.00
N ILE A 699 7.39 -34.92 -46.22
CA ILE A 699 6.99 -36.26 -45.73
C ILE A 699 6.39 -37.14 -46.86
N LEU A 700 5.73 -36.53 -47.84
CA LEU A 700 5.12 -37.25 -48.98
C LEU A 700 6.14 -37.73 -50.02
N TYR A 701 7.43 -37.39 -49.84
CA TYR A 701 8.57 -37.81 -50.65
C TYR A 701 9.55 -38.61 -49.80
#